data_AF-A0A7S2YLC7-F1
#
_entry.id   AF-A0A7S2YLC7-F1
#
_cell.length_a   1.000
_cell.length_b   1.000
_cell.length_c   1.000
_cell.angle_alpha   90.00
_cell.angle_beta   90.00
_cell.angle_gamma   90.00
#
_symmetry.space_group_name_H-M   'P 1'
#
loop_
_entity.id
_entity.type
_entity.pdbx_description
1 polymer ?
#
loop_
_entity_poly.entity_id
_entity_poly.type
_entity_poly.pdbx_seq_one_letter_code
_entity_poly.pdbx_strand_id
1 'polypeptide(L)'
;ARASQLVSDAAEMRKREAQYTFDGIDYQVYKHLTVRLEQMLPPTLVAAEIAAMKGELVTSKVVGIASKSLEGIVQSFSKIIKPALPAEESAAQQSAPLDLSEDAKQEAATMFHQAEYGHVLVDVSADLRRLLAAGQWPDLVTADVSMELGSIVGHAVTDLDSRLSVVLKYLKEEGVLSPEQSNLDSLKQSIQATMQRLRADIERDDAVLVPPNWKPPGWELLKDASVARFSCMGAAAALSSVLNQPEQEQALPLVQLYNRIEQASSQASNACLRLANLDVQNVKLVEELTAEASAWKVQSIEMMKTVQKFLLSRGDIPSCENAISQTLKHLAKLLALLRAAHLNPSEDPDACHSLSPEADDCWGGLTGLVRTIRAVDGDVEDVNHLVRVRELERHLEQAIANEPRLEQAESKVAQLEKTLSSRSKEIAMTNARLSELEKQLAKTSGMGRSRAHTADVKSAEEFNSLKEENRVLTEAMDVLQRQVDEYENEIRSLKDFKSPKRGGGARGTPRRSLTTISDLGSPRAGVTLEEPASNTGALEATIFRPALQNALRDAARWKSLAVSSALADLPPLPNFSSDTVLESKKEASWDNTNQLNSALSTYRLEMASIKLVDLTNTSKSPRQQLRESKAKTKMATDNLEFVASRCRQQLYGQ
;
A
#
# COMPACT_ATOMS: atom_id res chain seq x y z
N ALA A 1 -28.32 -5.10 36.37
CA ALA A 1 -26.87 -4.85 36.45
C ALA A 1 -26.06 -5.84 35.60
N ARG A 2 -25.94 -7.13 35.97
CA ARG A 2 -25.12 -8.11 35.20
C ARG A 2 -25.54 -8.30 33.74
N ALA A 3 -26.84 -8.39 33.44
CA ALA A 3 -27.32 -8.48 32.06
C ALA A 3 -26.99 -7.22 31.23
N SER A 4 -27.10 -6.04 31.83
CA SER A 4 -26.72 -4.76 31.19
C SER A 4 -25.21 -4.67 30.95
N GLN A 5 -24.40 -5.21 31.87
CA GLN A 5 -22.95 -5.30 31.71
C GLN A 5 -22.60 -6.23 30.54
N LEU A 6 -23.20 -7.42 30.47
CA LEU A 6 -22.97 -8.38 29.38
C LEU A 6 -23.36 -7.82 28.01
N VAL A 7 -24.45 -7.05 27.93
CA VAL A 7 -24.86 -6.37 26.68
C VAL A 7 -23.86 -5.28 26.30
N SER A 8 -23.39 -4.49 27.28
CA SER A 8 -22.36 -3.46 27.05
C SER A 8 -21.04 -4.07 26.58
N ASP A 9 -20.59 -5.14 27.24
CA ASP A 9 -19.35 -5.85 26.91
C ASP A 9 -19.45 -6.48 25.51
N ALA A 10 -20.60 -7.06 25.16
CA ALA A 10 -20.85 -7.60 23.82
C ALA A 10 -20.84 -6.51 22.74
N ALA A 11 -21.44 -5.34 23.01
CA ALA A 11 -21.42 -4.21 22.08
C ALA A 11 -19.99 -3.65 21.90
N GLU A 12 -19.21 -3.57 22.98
CA GLU A 12 -17.81 -3.14 22.90
C GLU A 12 -16.96 -4.15 22.12
N MET A 13 -17.19 -5.45 22.32
CA MET A 13 -16.51 -6.50 21.55
C MET A 13 -16.81 -6.41 20.05
N ARG A 14 -18.06 -6.17 19.64
CA ARG A 14 -18.41 -5.97 18.22
C ARG A 14 -17.76 -4.73 17.62
N LYS A 15 -17.65 -3.64 18.39
CA LYS A 15 -16.91 -2.44 17.96
C LYS A 15 -15.42 -2.73 17.74
N ARG A 16 -14.81 -3.53 18.62
CA ARG A 16 -13.42 -3.97 18.44
C ARG A 16 -13.26 -4.87 17.22
N GLU A 17 -14.21 -5.76 16.95
CA GLU A 17 -14.22 -6.62 15.76
C GLU A 17 -14.38 -5.80 14.47
N ALA A 18 -15.26 -4.80 14.48
CA ALA A 18 -15.40 -3.85 13.38
C ALA A 18 -14.08 -3.10 13.12
N GLN A 19 -13.44 -2.57 14.18
CA GLN A 19 -12.15 -1.89 14.06
C GLN A 19 -11.06 -2.84 13.53
N TYR A 20 -10.99 -4.07 14.04
CA TYR A 20 -10.03 -5.08 13.56
C TYR A 20 -10.21 -5.39 12.07
N THR A 21 -11.45 -5.39 11.57
CA THR A 21 -11.74 -5.56 10.15
C THR A 21 -11.16 -4.41 9.33
N PHE A 22 -11.32 -3.16 9.76
CA PHE A 22 -10.73 -1.99 9.09
C PHE A 22 -9.20 -2.01 9.15
N ASP A 23 -8.62 -2.30 10.31
CA ASP A 23 -7.17 -2.40 10.49
C ASP A 23 -6.59 -3.50 9.56
N GLY A 24 -7.32 -4.60 9.36
CA GLY A 24 -6.97 -5.66 8.42
C GLY A 24 -6.97 -5.20 6.96
N ILE A 25 -7.98 -4.43 6.55
CA ILE A 25 -8.05 -3.83 5.19
C ILE A 25 -6.89 -2.85 5.00
N ASP A 26 -6.63 -1.97 5.96
CA ASP A 26 -5.54 -0.99 5.89
C ASP A 26 -4.17 -1.69 5.87
N TYR A 27 -4.02 -2.81 6.61
CA TYR A 27 -2.83 -3.65 6.56
C TYR A 27 -2.62 -4.27 5.16
N GLN A 28 -3.67 -4.75 4.50
CA GLN A 28 -3.56 -5.26 3.12
C GLN A 28 -3.13 -4.15 2.16
N VAL A 29 -3.73 -2.96 2.25
CA VAL A 29 -3.34 -1.79 1.44
C VAL A 29 -1.87 -1.43 1.67
N TYR A 30 -1.41 -1.45 2.94
CA TYR A 30 0.00 -1.23 3.29
C TYR A 30 0.93 -2.28 2.68
N LYS A 31 0.52 -3.55 2.71
CA LYS A 31 1.26 -4.66 2.07
C LYS A 31 1.36 -4.43 0.56
N HIS A 32 0.27 -4.06 -0.11
CA HIS A 32 0.25 -3.75 -1.55
C HIS A 32 1.17 -2.57 -1.87
N LEU A 33 1.10 -1.49 -1.08
CA LEU A 33 1.99 -0.33 -1.22
C LEU A 33 3.46 -0.73 -1.09
N THR A 34 3.80 -1.53 -0.08
CA THR A 34 5.18 -1.98 0.17
C THR A 34 5.71 -2.78 -1.03
N VAL A 35 4.94 -3.78 -1.48
CA VAL A 35 5.29 -4.60 -2.66
C VAL A 35 5.46 -3.74 -3.92
N ARG A 36 4.66 -2.69 -4.07
CA ARG A 36 4.74 -1.81 -5.24
C ARG A 36 5.91 -0.84 -5.18
N LEU A 37 6.24 -0.32 -3.99
CA LEU A 37 7.42 0.51 -3.77
C LEU A 37 8.72 -0.28 -3.98
N GLU A 38 8.77 -1.55 -3.57
CA GLU A 38 9.91 -2.44 -3.84
C GLU A 38 10.15 -2.66 -5.35
N GLN A 39 9.10 -2.54 -6.17
CA GLN A 39 9.20 -2.66 -7.63
C GLN A 39 9.65 -1.37 -8.33
N MET A 40 9.66 -0.22 -7.65
CA MET A 40 9.96 1.10 -8.23
C MET A 40 11.31 1.66 -7.76
N LEU A 41 12.37 1.48 -8.56
CA LEU A 41 13.63 2.26 -8.49
C LEU A 41 14.28 2.25 -9.91
N PRO A 42 14.59 3.42 -10.55
CA PRO A 42 15.12 4.66 -9.95
C PRO A 42 14.18 5.90 -9.96
N PRO A 43 14.52 6.98 -9.21
CA PRO A 43 13.64 8.06 -8.76
C PRO A 43 13.24 9.14 -9.80
N THR A 44 13.31 8.87 -11.11
CA THR A 44 13.07 9.91 -12.13
C THR A 44 11.66 9.90 -12.75
N LEU A 45 10.85 8.85 -12.53
CA LEU A 45 9.47 8.70 -13.03
C LEU A 45 8.38 8.76 -11.93
N VAL A 46 8.74 9.28 -10.77
CA VAL A 46 8.01 9.11 -9.50
C VAL A 46 6.58 9.69 -9.52
N ALA A 47 6.30 10.76 -10.25
CA ALA A 47 4.98 11.42 -10.17
C ALA A 47 3.86 10.63 -10.88
N ALA A 48 4.14 10.08 -12.07
CA ALA A 48 3.15 9.37 -12.88
C ALA A 48 2.79 8.02 -12.28
N GLU A 49 3.81 7.27 -11.86
CA GLU A 49 3.61 5.97 -11.22
C GLU A 49 2.97 6.11 -9.84
N ILE A 50 3.23 7.19 -9.09
CA ILE A 50 2.54 7.46 -7.82
C ILE A 50 1.03 7.66 -8.03
N ALA A 51 0.61 8.35 -9.10
CA ALA A 51 -0.81 8.54 -9.37
C ALA A 51 -1.51 7.23 -9.75
N ALA A 52 -0.85 6.38 -10.56
CA ALA A 52 -1.31 5.02 -10.87
C ALA A 52 -1.45 4.18 -9.58
N MET A 53 -0.40 4.13 -8.76
CA MET A 53 -0.40 3.44 -7.47
C MET A 53 -1.50 3.93 -6.54
N LYS A 54 -1.72 5.25 -6.46
CA LYS A 54 -2.78 5.84 -5.64
C LYS A 54 -4.14 5.34 -6.08
N GLY A 55 -4.43 5.34 -7.38
CA GLY A 55 -5.68 4.82 -7.93
C GLY A 55 -5.87 3.34 -7.62
N GLU A 56 -4.85 2.50 -7.84
CA GLU A 56 -4.90 1.08 -7.55
C GLU A 56 -5.14 0.78 -6.06
N LEU A 57 -4.43 1.47 -5.17
CA LEU A 57 -4.53 1.25 -3.72
C LEU A 57 -5.89 1.68 -3.16
N VAL A 58 -6.41 2.84 -3.60
CA VAL A 58 -7.75 3.29 -3.19
C VAL A 58 -8.82 2.33 -3.73
N THR A 59 -8.68 1.87 -4.97
CA THR A 59 -9.60 0.89 -5.56
C THR A 59 -9.54 -0.44 -4.80
N SER A 60 -8.34 -0.93 -4.50
CA SER A 60 -8.11 -2.14 -3.70
C SER A 60 -8.77 -2.04 -2.33
N LYS A 61 -8.62 -0.90 -1.65
CA LYS A 61 -9.27 -0.63 -0.36
C LYS A 61 -10.79 -0.74 -0.45
N VAL A 62 -11.42 -0.07 -1.43
CA VAL A 62 -12.87 -0.07 -1.59
C VAL A 62 -13.40 -1.45 -1.97
N VAL A 63 -12.67 -2.19 -2.81
CA VAL A 63 -12.96 -3.59 -3.11
C VAL A 63 -12.85 -4.46 -1.87
N GLY A 64 -11.83 -4.25 -1.02
CA GLY A 64 -11.67 -4.94 0.26
C GLY A 64 -12.83 -4.67 1.23
N ILE A 65 -13.30 -3.42 1.32
CA ILE A 65 -14.48 -3.06 2.12
C ILE A 65 -15.73 -3.76 1.59
N ALA A 66 -15.94 -3.77 0.27
CA ALA A 66 -17.06 -4.47 -0.34
C ALA A 66 -16.99 -5.98 -0.07
N SER A 67 -15.80 -6.58 -0.20
CA SER A 67 -15.55 -8.01 0.06
C SER A 67 -15.84 -8.37 1.52
N LYS A 68 -15.34 -7.59 2.49
CA LYS A 68 -15.63 -7.80 3.92
C LYS A 68 -17.09 -7.56 4.29
N SER A 69 -17.78 -6.70 3.54
CA SER A 69 -19.23 -6.51 3.69
C SER A 69 -19.99 -7.74 3.18
N LEU A 70 -19.58 -8.32 2.05
CA LEU A 70 -20.14 -9.57 1.53
C LEU A 70 -19.91 -10.73 2.51
N GLU A 71 -18.71 -10.85 3.08
CA GLU A 71 -18.38 -11.82 4.13
C GLU A 71 -19.30 -11.68 5.35
N GLY A 72 -19.54 -10.44 5.80
CA GLY A 72 -20.47 -10.17 6.89
C GLY A 72 -21.91 -10.56 6.58
N ILE A 73 -22.37 -10.39 5.33
CA ILE A 73 -23.70 -10.84 4.89
C ILE A 73 -23.77 -12.38 4.88
N VAL A 74 -22.74 -13.05 4.37
CA VAL A 74 -22.65 -14.52 4.40
C VAL A 74 -22.69 -15.04 5.84
N GLN A 75 -21.95 -14.42 6.76
CA GLN A 75 -21.99 -14.76 8.19
C GLN A 75 -23.37 -14.53 8.81
N SER A 76 -24.07 -13.46 8.41
CA SER A 76 -25.44 -13.16 8.83
C SER A 76 -26.41 -14.26 8.39
N PHE A 77 -26.38 -14.65 7.11
CA PHE A 77 -27.22 -15.71 6.57
C PHE A 77 -26.91 -17.08 7.20
N SER A 78 -25.64 -17.45 7.33
CA SER A 78 -25.23 -18.74 7.90
C SER A 78 -25.63 -18.91 9.37
N LYS A 79 -25.78 -17.82 10.13
CA LYS A 79 -26.30 -17.87 11.51
C LYS A 79 -27.80 -18.20 11.56
N ILE A 80 -28.54 -17.84 10.51
CA ILE A 80 -30.00 -17.96 10.45
C ILE A 80 -30.41 -19.27 9.74
N ILE A 81 -29.70 -19.68 8.70
CA ILE A 81 -29.97 -20.91 7.95
C ILE A 81 -29.67 -22.13 8.84
N LYS A 82 -30.68 -22.98 9.03
CA LYS A 82 -30.55 -24.26 9.75
C LYS A 82 -30.30 -25.43 8.77
N PRO A 83 -29.73 -26.56 9.24
CA PRO A 83 -29.68 -27.78 8.44
C PRO A 83 -31.09 -28.23 8.01
N ALA A 84 -31.16 -29.02 6.94
CA ALA A 84 -32.42 -29.57 6.43
C ALA A 84 -33.27 -30.19 7.55
N LEU A 85 -34.55 -29.81 7.59
CA LEU A 85 -35.48 -30.24 8.62
C LEU A 85 -36.11 -31.58 8.23
N PRO A 86 -36.28 -32.53 9.18
CA PRO A 86 -36.98 -33.78 8.91
C PRO A 86 -38.43 -33.50 8.55
N ALA A 87 -38.90 -34.06 7.43
CA ALA A 87 -40.31 -34.01 7.06
C ALA A 87 -41.07 -35.04 7.91
N GLU A 88 -41.64 -34.64 9.04
CA GLU A 88 -42.56 -35.50 9.78
C GLU A 88 -43.90 -35.59 9.03
N GLU A 89 -44.38 -36.82 8.79
CA GLU A 89 -45.67 -37.11 8.15
C GLU A 89 -46.82 -36.74 9.09
N SER A 90 -47.06 -35.45 9.34
CA SER A 90 -48.28 -35.02 10.00
C SER A 90 -49.39 -34.87 8.95
N ALA A 91 -50.52 -35.52 9.23
CA ALA A 91 -51.64 -35.71 8.31
C ALA A 91 -52.14 -34.38 7.72
N ALA A 92 -52.50 -34.44 6.44
CA ALA A 92 -53.06 -33.37 5.63
C ALA A 92 -54.08 -32.49 6.38
N GLN A 93 -53.63 -31.30 6.79
CA GLN A 93 -54.52 -30.17 7.03
C GLN A 93 -54.43 -29.23 5.84
N GLN A 94 -55.61 -28.92 5.32
CA GLN A 94 -55.85 -28.07 4.16
C GLN A 94 -55.13 -26.73 4.30
N SER A 95 -54.67 -26.23 3.16
CA SER A 95 -54.01 -24.94 2.95
C SER A 95 -54.82 -23.77 3.53
N ALA A 96 -54.67 -23.52 4.82
CA ALA A 96 -54.99 -22.22 5.39
C ALA A 96 -53.99 -21.20 4.81
N PRO A 97 -54.41 -19.95 4.53
CA PRO A 97 -53.48 -18.90 4.18
C PRO A 97 -52.42 -18.78 5.29
N LEU A 98 -51.15 -18.66 4.89
CA LEU A 98 -50.06 -18.47 5.84
C LEU A 98 -50.22 -17.10 6.51
N ASP A 99 -50.82 -17.05 7.70
CA ASP A 99 -50.83 -15.86 8.55
C ASP A 99 -49.49 -15.78 9.29
N LEU A 100 -48.54 -15.09 8.66
CA LEU A 100 -47.23 -14.77 9.24
C LEU A 100 -47.39 -13.66 10.28
N SER A 101 -46.72 -13.81 11.44
CA SER A 101 -46.52 -12.70 12.37
C SER A 101 -45.84 -11.52 11.67
N GLU A 102 -46.16 -10.30 12.07
CA GLU A 102 -45.49 -9.09 11.55
C GLU A 102 -43.98 -9.13 11.82
N ASP A 103 -43.56 -9.72 12.94
CA ASP A 103 -42.15 -9.92 13.27
C ASP A 103 -41.47 -10.87 12.25
N ALA A 104 -42.15 -11.95 11.83
CA ALA A 104 -41.63 -12.89 10.83
C ALA A 104 -41.46 -12.23 9.47
N LYS A 105 -42.45 -11.40 9.09
CA LYS A 105 -42.40 -10.63 7.84
C LYS A 105 -41.26 -9.62 7.86
N GLN A 106 -41.04 -8.95 8.99
CA GLN A 106 -39.97 -7.98 9.14
C GLN A 106 -38.58 -8.64 9.10
N GLU A 107 -38.39 -9.80 9.75
CA GLU A 107 -37.15 -10.56 9.67
C GLU A 107 -36.88 -11.07 8.24
N ALA A 108 -37.90 -11.64 7.58
CA ALA A 108 -37.78 -12.09 6.19
C ALA A 108 -37.47 -10.92 5.24
N ALA A 109 -38.14 -9.76 5.41
CA ALA A 109 -37.86 -8.55 4.65
C ALA A 109 -36.41 -8.07 4.85
N THR A 110 -35.89 -8.18 6.07
CA THR A 110 -34.50 -7.85 6.38
C THR A 110 -33.51 -8.77 5.65
N MET A 111 -33.81 -10.08 5.57
CA MET A 111 -32.97 -11.02 4.81
C MET A 111 -32.97 -10.74 3.31
N PHE A 112 -34.13 -10.43 2.72
CA PHE A 112 -34.20 -10.00 1.31
C PHE A 112 -33.44 -8.70 1.06
N HIS A 113 -33.57 -7.74 1.97
CA HIS A 113 -32.84 -6.48 1.90
C HIS A 113 -31.33 -6.68 1.94
N GLN A 114 -30.82 -7.56 2.82
CA GLN A 114 -29.41 -7.95 2.83
C GLN A 114 -28.96 -8.63 1.54
N ALA A 115 -29.80 -9.45 0.93
CA ALA A 115 -29.49 -10.11 -0.35
C ALA A 115 -29.40 -9.09 -1.49
N GLU A 116 -30.34 -8.15 -1.56
CA GLU A 116 -30.27 -7.04 -2.52
C GLU A 116 -29.05 -6.16 -2.30
N TYR A 117 -28.70 -5.89 -1.04
CA TYR A 117 -27.48 -5.18 -0.69
C TYR A 117 -26.24 -5.95 -1.17
N GLY A 118 -26.22 -7.27 -1.00
CA GLY A 118 -25.20 -8.16 -1.54
C GLY A 118 -25.07 -8.05 -3.06
N HIS A 119 -26.17 -8.00 -3.81
CA HIS A 119 -26.13 -7.81 -5.28
C HIS A 119 -25.45 -6.49 -5.67
N VAL A 120 -25.79 -5.40 -4.97
CA VAL A 120 -25.20 -4.08 -5.23
C VAL A 120 -23.70 -4.08 -4.94
N LEU A 121 -23.27 -4.71 -3.84
CA LEU A 121 -21.85 -4.85 -3.50
C LEU A 121 -21.10 -5.72 -4.52
N VAL A 122 -21.71 -6.80 -5.00
CA VAL A 122 -21.14 -7.65 -6.05
C VAL A 122 -20.93 -6.87 -7.33
N ASP A 123 -21.93 -6.07 -7.76
CA ASP A 123 -21.82 -5.23 -8.96
C ASP A 123 -20.67 -4.22 -8.85
N VAL A 124 -20.58 -3.50 -7.74
CA VAL A 124 -19.52 -2.49 -7.50
C VAL A 124 -18.15 -3.14 -7.43
N SER A 125 -18.01 -4.21 -6.64
CA SER A 125 -16.75 -4.92 -6.47
C SER A 125 -16.27 -5.51 -7.79
N ALA A 126 -17.18 -6.10 -8.58
CA ALA A 126 -16.86 -6.60 -9.92
C ALA A 126 -16.38 -5.47 -10.84
N ASP A 127 -17.12 -4.36 -10.93
CA ASP A 127 -16.79 -3.25 -11.82
C ASP A 127 -15.45 -2.58 -11.44
N LEU A 128 -15.19 -2.38 -10.15
CA LEU A 128 -13.91 -1.87 -9.66
C LEU A 128 -12.75 -2.84 -9.88
N ARG A 129 -12.98 -4.15 -9.68
CA ARG A 129 -11.98 -5.19 -10.02
C ARG A 129 -11.68 -5.24 -11.50
N ARG A 130 -12.66 -4.96 -12.36
CA ARG A 130 -12.43 -4.86 -13.81
C ARG A 130 -11.46 -3.71 -14.12
N LEU A 131 -11.64 -2.56 -13.47
CA LEU A 131 -10.73 -1.41 -13.64
C LEU A 131 -9.34 -1.69 -13.07
N LEU A 132 -9.27 -2.34 -11.90
CA LEU A 132 -8.01 -2.77 -11.30
C LEU A 132 -7.27 -3.77 -12.20
N ALA A 133 -8.01 -4.76 -12.76
CA ALA A 133 -7.51 -5.71 -13.73
C ALA A 133 -7.01 -5.01 -14.99
N ALA A 134 -7.74 -4.02 -15.50
CA ALA A 134 -7.34 -3.29 -16.70
C ALA A 134 -5.98 -2.58 -16.51
N GLY A 135 -5.76 -1.95 -15.35
CA GLY A 135 -4.49 -1.28 -15.05
C GLY A 135 -3.29 -2.24 -14.94
N GLN A 136 -3.53 -3.51 -14.66
CA GLN A 136 -2.49 -4.53 -14.49
C GLN A 136 -2.36 -5.48 -15.68
N TRP A 137 -3.37 -5.53 -16.57
CA TRP A 137 -3.40 -6.48 -17.67
C TRP A 137 -2.27 -6.20 -18.67
N PRO A 138 -1.52 -7.22 -19.11
CA PRO A 138 -0.48 -7.03 -20.11
C PRO A 138 -1.04 -6.42 -21.40
N ASP A 139 -0.29 -5.49 -21.99
CA ASP A 139 -0.55 -4.86 -23.29
C ASP A 139 -1.89 -4.13 -23.46
N LEU A 140 -2.71 -4.03 -22.40
CA LEU A 140 -4.00 -3.35 -22.47
C LEU A 140 -3.86 -1.84 -22.32
N VAL A 141 -3.00 -1.40 -21.39
CA VAL A 141 -2.87 -0.01 -20.97
C VAL A 141 -1.39 0.38 -20.96
N THR A 142 -1.03 1.48 -21.61
CA THR A 142 0.34 2.04 -21.55
C THR A 142 0.61 2.70 -20.20
N ALA A 143 1.88 2.94 -19.85
CA ALA A 143 2.22 3.58 -18.57
C ALA A 143 1.53 4.96 -18.37
N ASP A 144 1.44 5.76 -19.44
CA ASP A 144 0.78 7.08 -19.40
C ASP A 144 -0.74 6.95 -19.20
N VAL A 145 -1.38 5.98 -19.85
CA VAL A 145 -2.82 5.71 -19.70
C VAL A 145 -3.12 5.11 -18.33
N SER A 146 -2.22 4.31 -17.76
CA SER A 146 -2.33 3.77 -16.40
C SER A 146 -2.26 4.86 -15.33
N MET A 147 -1.37 5.85 -15.52
CA MET A 147 -1.33 7.06 -14.68
C MET A 147 -2.66 7.82 -14.72
N GLU A 148 -3.19 8.09 -15.92
CA GLU A 148 -4.44 8.83 -16.08
C GLU A 148 -5.62 8.05 -15.48
N LEU A 149 -5.71 6.75 -15.75
CA LEU A 149 -6.71 5.84 -15.17
C LEU A 149 -6.63 5.86 -13.64
N GLY A 150 -5.43 5.75 -13.05
CA GLY A 150 -5.27 5.79 -11.60
C GLY A 150 -5.69 7.13 -10.98
N SER A 151 -5.42 8.25 -11.65
CA SER A 151 -5.88 9.57 -11.21
C SER A 151 -7.40 9.70 -11.24
N ILE A 152 -8.05 9.25 -12.32
CA ILE A 152 -9.51 9.29 -12.47
C ILE A 152 -10.19 8.40 -11.44
N VAL A 153 -9.76 7.15 -11.35
CA VAL A 153 -10.34 6.16 -10.44
C VAL A 153 -10.11 6.57 -8.98
N GLY A 154 -8.89 7.02 -8.66
CA GLY A 154 -8.54 7.48 -7.32
C GLY A 154 -9.38 8.66 -6.84
N HIS A 155 -9.88 9.53 -7.73
CA HIS A 155 -10.77 10.64 -7.35
C HIS A 155 -12.24 10.22 -7.25
N ALA A 156 -12.72 9.38 -8.18
CA ALA A 156 -14.13 9.00 -8.21
C ALA A 156 -14.51 8.02 -7.08
N VAL A 157 -13.56 7.20 -6.62
CA VAL A 157 -13.83 6.10 -5.68
C VAL A 157 -13.80 6.54 -4.20
N THR A 158 -13.30 7.74 -3.88
CA THR A 158 -13.24 8.23 -2.48
C THR A 158 -14.61 8.40 -1.83
N ASP A 159 -15.61 8.86 -2.59
CA ASP A 159 -16.97 9.01 -2.06
C ASP A 159 -17.58 7.64 -1.74
N LEU A 160 -17.28 6.65 -2.57
CA LEU A 160 -17.70 5.27 -2.39
C LEU A 160 -17.01 4.61 -1.17
N ASP A 161 -15.72 4.89 -0.94
CA ASP A 161 -14.98 4.46 0.26
C ASP A 161 -15.72 4.87 1.54
N SER A 162 -16.12 6.15 1.64
CA SER A 162 -16.81 6.67 2.80
C SER A 162 -18.16 5.99 3.05
N ARG A 163 -18.96 5.79 1.99
CA ARG A 163 -20.31 5.19 2.09
C ARG A 163 -20.25 3.70 2.42
N LEU A 164 -19.37 2.96 1.76
CA LEU A 164 -19.21 1.53 2.02
C LEU A 164 -18.59 1.28 3.39
N SER A 165 -17.68 2.16 3.86
CA SER A 165 -17.13 2.08 5.22
C SER A 165 -18.21 2.20 6.29
N VAL A 166 -19.15 3.14 6.12
CA VAL A 166 -20.28 3.31 7.05
C VAL A 166 -21.11 2.02 7.12
N VAL A 167 -21.37 1.39 5.98
CA VAL A 167 -22.19 0.18 5.93
C VAL A 167 -21.45 -1.04 6.49
N LEU A 168 -20.17 -1.23 6.16
CA LEU A 168 -19.36 -2.29 6.74
C LEU A 168 -19.32 -2.15 8.28
N LYS A 169 -19.18 -0.93 8.78
CA LYS A 169 -19.21 -0.64 10.21
C LYS A 169 -20.54 -1.07 10.82
N TYR A 170 -21.67 -0.66 10.26
CA TYR A 170 -22.99 -1.07 10.74
C TYR A 170 -23.17 -2.59 10.71
N LEU A 171 -22.78 -3.24 9.62
CA LEU A 171 -22.88 -4.69 9.49
C LEU A 171 -22.03 -5.43 10.54
N LYS A 172 -20.83 -4.93 10.88
CA LYS A 172 -19.98 -5.54 11.91
C LYS A 172 -20.44 -5.21 13.33
N GLU A 173 -21.00 -4.03 13.58
CA GLU A 173 -21.50 -3.63 14.89
C GLU A 173 -22.85 -4.30 15.24
N GLU A 174 -23.78 -4.36 14.28
CA GLU A 174 -25.15 -4.85 14.48
C GLU A 174 -25.35 -6.31 14.02
N GLY A 175 -24.50 -6.81 13.11
CA GLY A 175 -24.58 -8.18 12.57
C GLY A 175 -25.65 -8.40 11.49
N VAL A 176 -26.53 -7.42 11.29
CA VAL A 176 -27.62 -7.44 10.31
C VAL A 176 -27.79 -6.03 9.72
N LEU A 177 -28.13 -5.94 8.42
CA LEU A 177 -28.46 -4.67 7.78
C LEU A 177 -29.98 -4.52 7.68
N SER A 178 -30.55 -3.71 8.55
CA SER A 178 -31.98 -3.39 8.48
C SER A 178 -32.28 -2.38 7.34
N PRO A 179 -33.49 -2.42 6.75
CA PRO A 179 -33.91 -1.46 5.72
C PRO A 179 -33.85 0.00 6.19
N GLU A 180 -34.16 0.24 7.47
CA GLU A 180 -34.22 1.59 8.06
C GLU A 180 -32.83 2.25 8.19
N GLN A 181 -31.79 1.44 8.39
CA GLN A 181 -30.44 1.93 8.69
C GLN A 181 -29.54 2.09 7.46
N SER A 182 -29.77 1.28 6.42
CA SER A 182 -28.79 1.11 5.33
C SER A 182 -29.07 1.90 4.05
N ASN A 183 -30.24 2.57 3.95
CA ASN A 183 -30.67 3.42 2.82
C ASN A 183 -30.12 2.95 1.45
N LEU A 184 -30.51 1.73 1.08
CA LEU A 184 -30.03 1.02 -0.10
C LEU A 184 -30.19 1.84 -1.40
N ASP A 185 -31.27 2.60 -1.52
CA ASP A 185 -31.51 3.44 -2.70
C ASP A 185 -30.50 4.57 -2.83
N SER A 186 -30.15 5.22 -1.71
CA SER A 186 -29.12 6.25 -1.73
C SER A 186 -27.74 5.69 -2.11
N LEU A 187 -27.45 4.45 -1.71
CA LEU A 187 -26.22 3.77 -2.07
C LEU A 187 -26.22 3.38 -3.55
N LYS A 188 -27.31 2.75 -4.04
CA LYS A 188 -27.50 2.40 -5.46
C LYS A 188 -27.32 3.63 -6.35
N GLN A 189 -27.94 4.75 -5.99
CA GLN A 189 -27.80 6.02 -6.73
C GLN A 189 -26.37 6.55 -6.68
N SER A 190 -25.71 6.52 -5.52
CA SER A 190 -24.32 6.96 -5.41
C SER A 190 -23.39 6.11 -6.26
N ILE A 191 -23.55 4.78 -6.23
CA ILE A 191 -22.78 3.84 -7.05
C ILE A 191 -23.01 4.11 -8.53
N GLN A 192 -24.28 4.23 -8.95
CA GLN A 192 -24.60 4.51 -10.34
C GLN A 192 -23.99 5.84 -10.80
N ALA A 193 -24.07 6.89 -9.98
CA ALA A 193 -23.45 8.18 -10.28
C ALA A 193 -21.92 8.07 -10.40
N THR A 194 -21.27 7.39 -9.46
CA THR A 194 -19.81 7.16 -9.51
C THR A 194 -19.40 6.34 -10.73
N MET A 195 -20.12 5.25 -11.05
CA MET A 195 -19.82 4.40 -12.20
C MET A 195 -20.10 5.10 -13.54
N GLN A 196 -21.16 5.91 -13.63
CA GLN A 196 -21.44 6.74 -14.81
C GLN A 196 -20.36 7.80 -15.01
N ARG A 197 -19.93 8.46 -13.92
CA ARG A 197 -18.82 9.41 -13.95
C ARG A 197 -17.52 8.75 -14.40
N LEU A 198 -17.19 7.59 -13.84
CA LEU A 198 -16.03 6.80 -14.26
C LEU A 198 -16.08 6.43 -15.74
N ARG A 199 -17.24 5.98 -16.25
CA ARG A 199 -17.38 5.66 -17.68
C ARG A 199 -17.18 6.90 -18.55
N ALA A 200 -17.80 8.03 -18.20
CA ALA A 200 -17.64 9.28 -18.94
C ALA A 200 -16.19 9.79 -18.92
N ASP A 201 -15.50 9.68 -17.78
CA ASP A 201 -14.10 10.11 -17.64
C ASP A 201 -13.11 9.13 -18.34
N ILE A 202 -13.47 7.86 -18.52
CA ILE A 202 -12.69 6.84 -19.24
C ILE A 202 -12.89 6.92 -20.77
N GLU A 203 -14.07 7.36 -21.22
CA GLU A 203 -14.49 7.43 -22.63
C GLU A 203 -14.31 8.83 -23.26
N ARG A 204 -13.36 9.65 -22.81
CA ARG A 204 -13.18 11.03 -23.29
C ARG A 204 -12.93 11.09 -24.80
N ASP A 205 -13.41 12.17 -25.43
CA ASP A 205 -13.43 12.40 -26.89
C ASP A 205 -12.07 12.26 -27.60
N ASP A 206 -10.96 12.40 -26.87
CA ASP A 206 -9.60 12.40 -27.42
C ASP A 206 -8.87 11.05 -27.32
N ALA A 207 -9.28 10.14 -26.42
CA ALA A 207 -8.71 8.78 -26.26
C ALA A 207 -9.55 7.88 -25.32
N VAL A 208 -9.78 6.62 -25.71
CA VAL A 208 -10.41 5.60 -24.86
C VAL A 208 -9.34 4.94 -23.98
N LEU A 209 -9.38 5.17 -22.65
CA LEU A 209 -8.35 4.67 -21.73
C LEU A 209 -8.46 3.15 -21.51
N VAL A 210 -9.69 2.62 -21.44
CA VAL A 210 -9.98 1.18 -21.34
C VAL A 210 -11.09 0.87 -22.34
N PRO A 211 -10.93 -0.13 -23.23
CA PRO A 211 -11.98 -0.45 -24.19
C PRO A 211 -13.31 -0.79 -23.47
N PRO A 212 -14.45 -0.20 -23.88
CA PRO A 212 -15.71 -0.31 -23.13
C PRO A 212 -16.22 -1.75 -23.02
N ASN A 213 -15.92 -2.59 -24.02
CA ASN A 213 -16.30 -4.00 -24.06
C ASN A 213 -15.25 -4.94 -23.47
N TRP A 214 -14.11 -4.42 -22.99
CA TRP A 214 -13.08 -5.27 -22.42
C TRP A 214 -13.51 -5.77 -21.04
N LYS A 215 -13.47 -7.10 -20.88
CA LYS A 215 -13.70 -7.82 -19.64
C LYS A 215 -12.59 -8.86 -19.47
N PRO A 216 -11.99 -9.00 -18.27
CA PRO A 216 -11.05 -10.08 -18.04
C PRO A 216 -11.76 -11.44 -18.19
N PRO A 217 -11.08 -12.48 -18.69
CA PRO A 217 -11.65 -13.82 -18.83
C PRO A 217 -12.12 -14.34 -17.47
N GLY A 218 -13.36 -14.84 -17.40
CA GLY A 218 -13.97 -15.34 -16.18
C GLY A 218 -14.59 -14.27 -15.26
N TRP A 219 -14.40 -12.98 -15.56
CA TRP A 219 -14.99 -11.90 -14.76
C TRP A 219 -16.52 -11.96 -14.70
N GLU A 220 -17.18 -12.13 -15.85
CA GLU A 220 -18.64 -12.17 -15.94
C GLU A 220 -19.20 -13.44 -15.29
N LEU A 221 -18.54 -14.58 -15.48
CA LEU A 221 -18.84 -15.83 -14.79
C LEU A 221 -18.82 -15.68 -13.27
N LEU A 222 -17.75 -15.13 -12.72
CA LEU A 222 -17.58 -15.01 -11.26
C LEU A 222 -18.54 -13.98 -10.68
N LYS A 223 -18.77 -12.87 -11.38
CA LYS A 223 -19.82 -11.90 -11.02
C LYS A 223 -21.19 -12.57 -10.96
N ASP A 224 -21.58 -13.27 -12.01
CA ASP A 224 -22.89 -13.91 -12.11
C ASP A 224 -23.08 -15.03 -11.08
N ALA A 225 -22.02 -15.80 -10.82
CA ALA A 225 -22.01 -16.83 -9.78
C ALA A 225 -22.18 -16.23 -8.37
N SER A 226 -21.48 -15.14 -8.05
CA SER A 226 -21.64 -14.45 -6.76
C SER A 226 -23.05 -13.90 -6.59
N VAL A 227 -23.61 -13.20 -7.58
CA VAL A 227 -25.01 -12.71 -7.50
C VAL A 227 -25.98 -13.88 -7.26
N ALA A 228 -25.81 -14.98 -8.00
CA ALA A 228 -26.67 -16.13 -7.85
C ALA A 228 -26.56 -16.80 -6.47
N ARG A 229 -25.35 -16.87 -5.92
CA ARG A 229 -25.09 -17.34 -4.54
C ARG A 229 -25.86 -16.50 -3.52
N PHE A 230 -25.73 -15.17 -3.56
CA PHE A 230 -26.43 -14.28 -2.62
C PHE A 230 -27.95 -14.36 -2.76
N SER A 231 -28.48 -14.53 -3.98
CA SER A 231 -29.91 -14.77 -4.21
C SER A 231 -30.39 -16.07 -3.55
N CYS A 232 -29.65 -17.17 -3.69
CA CYS A 232 -29.99 -18.45 -3.07
C CYS A 232 -29.89 -18.40 -1.54
N MET A 233 -28.83 -17.79 -1.00
CA MET A 233 -28.63 -17.66 0.45
C MET A 233 -29.68 -16.74 1.09
N GLY A 234 -30.02 -15.62 0.45
CA GLY A 234 -31.04 -14.70 0.92
C GLY A 234 -32.42 -15.34 0.99
N ALA A 235 -32.81 -16.09 -0.05
CA ALA A 235 -34.07 -16.85 -0.06
C ALA A 235 -34.10 -17.94 1.03
N ALA A 236 -32.99 -18.63 1.25
CA ALA A 236 -32.86 -19.65 2.31
C ALA A 236 -32.97 -19.03 3.70
N ALA A 237 -32.26 -17.91 3.94
CA ALA A 237 -32.27 -17.21 5.22
C ALA A 237 -33.66 -16.64 5.54
N ALA A 238 -34.35 -16.06 4.55
CA ALA A 238 -35.70 -15.52 4.72
C ALA A 238 -36.74 -16.60 5.05
N LEU A 239 -36.65 -17.79 4.45
CA LEU A 239 -37.52 -18.90 4.81
C LEU A 239 -37.15 -19.53 6.16
N SER A 240 -35.85 -19.60 6.48
CA SER A 240 -35.40 -20.08 7.78
C SER A 240 -35.89 -19.18 8.92
N SER A 241 -35.83 -17.84 8.76
CA SER A 241 -36.30 -16.91 9.81
C SER A 241 -37.78 -17.11 10.12
N VAL A 242 -38.60 -17.34 9.10
CA VAL A 242 -40.02 -17.67 9.25
C VAL A 242 -40.21 -19.00 9.97
N LEU A 243 -39.53 -20.07 9.53
CA LEU A 243 -39.66 -21.40 10.13
C LEU A 243 -39.14 -21.51 11.57
N ASN A 244 -38.31 -20.55 11.99
CA ASN A 244 -37.71 -20.53 13.32
C ASN A 244 -38.59 -19.91 14.40
N GLN A 245 -39.74 -19.35 14.04
CA GLN A 245 -40.63 -18.73 15.02
C GLN A 245 -41.36 -19.78 15.86
N PRO A 246 -41.39 -19.63 17.21
CA PRO A 246 -41.95 -20.62 18.12
C PRO A 246 -43.48 -20.77 18.02
N GLU A 247 -44.16 -19.81 17.39
CA GLU A 247 -45.63 -19.74 17.32
C GLU A 247 -46.21 -20.33 16.02
N GLN A 248 -45.37 -20.76 15.07
CA GLN A 248 -45.83 -21.33 13.80
C GLN A 248 -45.80 -22.86 13.81
N GLU A 249 -46.99 -23.47 13.69
CA GLU A 249 -47.09 -24.87 13.30
C GLU A 249 -46.43 -25.05 11.93
N GLN A 250 -45.41 -25.91 11.87
CA GLN A 250 -44.62 -26.15 10.67
C GLN A 250 -45.50 -26.77 9.58
N ALA A 251 -46.01 -25.95 8.66
CA ALA A 251 -46.73 -26.45 7.51
C ALA A 251 -45.77 -27.27 6.63
N LEU A 252 -46.07 -28.56 6.43
CA LEU A 252 -45.28 -29.49 5.62
C LEU A 252 -44.83 -28.90 4.26
N PRO A 253 -45.65 -28.14 3.50
CA PRO A 253 -45.23 -27.53 2.25
C PRO A 253 -44.09 -26.50 2.39
N LEU A 254 -44.06 -25.73 3.48
CA LEU A 254 -42.97 -24.77 3.73
C LEU A 254 -41.65 -25.47 4.05
N VAL A 255 -41.70 -26.56 4.82
CA VAL A 255 -40.52 -27.35 5.16
C VAL A 255 -39.91 -27.97 3.90
N GLN A 256 -40.74 -28.48 3.00
CA GLN A 256 -40.30 -29.00 1.71
C GLN A 256 -39.70 -27.90 0.82
N LEU A 257 -40.33 -26.73 0.76
CA LEU A 257 -39.83 -25.57 0.01
C LEU A 257 -38.46 -25.13 0.55
N TYR A 258 -38.34 -25.02 1.87
CA TYR A 258 -37.12 -24.66 2.57
C TYR A 258 -35.98 -25.63 2.28
N ASN A 259 -36.22 -26.94 2.42
CA ASN A 259 -35.19 -27.96 2.18
C ASN A 259 -34.63 -27.90 0.75
N ARG A 260 -35.47 -27.57 -0.25
CA ARG A 260 -35.01 -27.41 -1.65
C ARG A 260 -34.23 -26.11 -1.86
N ILE A 261 -34.58 -25.03 -1.16
CA ILE A 261 -33.84 -23.75 -1.24
C ILE A 261 -32.53 -23.83 -0.47
N GLU A 262 -32.50 -24.49 0.68
CA GLU A 262 -31.28 -24.79 1.44
C GLU A 262 -30.34 -25.65 0.57
N GLN A 263 -30.86 -26.67 -0.12
CA GLN A 263 -30.10 -27.43 -1.11
C GLN A 263 -29.53 -26.52 -2.22
N ALA A 264 -30.30 -25.57 -2.74
CA ALA A 264 -29.82 -24.63 -3.74
C ALA A 264 -28.72 -23.71 -3.19
N SER A 265 -28.86 -23.24 -1.95
CA SER A 265 -27.90 -22.39 -1.24
C SER A 265 -26.56 -23.11 -0.96
N SER A 266 -26.62 -24.34 -0.46
CA SER A 266 -25.44 -25.16 -0.19
C SER A 266 -24.71 -25.55 -1.49
N GLN A 267 -25.45 -25.91 -2.53
CA GLN A 267 -24.88 -26.19 -3.86
C GLN A 267 -24.30 -24.94 -4.52
N ALA A 268 -24.91 -23.76 -4.34
CA ALA A 268 -24.40 -22.49 -4.85
C ALA A 268 -23.03 -22.14 -4.24
N SER A 269 -22.91 -22.34 -2.92
CA SER A 269 -21.65 -22.14 -2.20
C SER A 269 -20.58 -23.13 -2.67
N ASN A 270 -20.94 -24.39 -2.89
CA ASN A 270 -20.05 -25.40 -3.47
C ASN A 270 -19.59 -25.04 -4.89
N ALA A 271 -20.48 -24.51 -5.73
CA ALA A 271 -20.13 -24.05 -7.07
C ALA A 271 -19.08 -22.93 -7.02
N CYS A 272 -19.23 -21.97 -6.10
CA CYS A 272 -18.26 -20.87 -5.91
C CYS A 272 -16.90 -21.39 -5.41
N LEU A 273 -16.88 -22.36 -4.49
CA LEU A 273 -15.64 -23.00 -4.02
C LEU A 273 -14.88 -23.75 -5.11
N ARG A 274 -15.59 -24.33 -6.08
CA ARG A 274 -14.98 -24.97 -7.25
C ARG A 274 -14.45 -23.93 -8.25
N LEU A 275 -15.19 -22.84 -8.43
CA LEU A 275 -14.78 -21.72 -9.27
C LEU A 275 -13.53 -21.01 -8.73
N ALA A 276 -13.20 -21.14 -7.45
CA ALA A 276 -11.94 -20.65 -6.89
C ALA A 276 -10.70 -21.20 -7.62
N ASN A 277 -10.79 -22.43 -8.15
CA ASN A 277 -9.71 -23.12 -8.86
C ASN A 277 -9.80 -22.98 -10.39
N LEU A 278 -10.66 -22.08 -10.90
CA LEU A 278 -10.85 -21.87 -12.32
C LEU A 278 -9.55 -21.38 -12.99
N ASP A 279 -9.14 -22.05 -14.05
CA ASP A 279 -8.13 -21.53 -14.98
C ASP A 279 -8.80 -20.64 -16.04
N VAL A 280 -8.53 -19.34 -15.96
CA VAL A 280 -9.09 -18.33 -16.86
C VAL A 280 -8.51 -18.39 -18.28
N GLN A 281 -7.42 -19.13 -18.51
CA GLN A 281 -6.82 -19.26 -19.84
C GLN A 281 -7.61 -20.18 -20.77
N ASN A 282 -8.42 -21.08 -20.22
CA ASN A 282 -9.27 -21.96 -21.02
C ASN A 282 -10.53 -21.23 -21.50
N VAL A 283 -10.39 -20.45 -22.57
CA VAL A 283 -11.45 -19.57 -23.10
C VAL A 283 -12.76 -20.32 -23.39
N LYS A 284 -12.69 -21.51 -24.01
CA LYS A 284 -13.90 -22.30 -24.34
C LYS A 284 -14.66 -22.72 -23.08
N LEU A 285 -13.92 -23.19 -22.07
CA LEU A 285 -14.50 -23.59 -20.79
C LEU A 285 -15.13 -22.38 -20.07
N VAL A 286 -14.42 -21.26 -20.06
CA VAL A 286 -14.91 -20.01 -19.47
C VAL A 286 -16.18 -19.54 -20.17
N GLU A 287 -16.26 -19.58 -21.50
CA GLU A 287 -17.47 -19.20 -22.27
C GLU A 287 -18.66 -20.12 -21.94
N GLU A 288 -18.46 -21.43 -21.94
CA GLU A 288 -19.52 -22.40 -21.59
C GLU A 288 -20.02 -22.22 -20.15
N LEU A 289 -19.11 -22.02 -19.19
CA LEU A 289 -19.45 -21.76 -17.80
C LEU A 289 -20.14 -20.40 -17.64
N THR A 290 -19.70 -19.35 -18.36
CA THR A 290 -20.30 -18.01 -18.30
C THR A 290 -21.75 -18.05 -18.79
N ALA A 291 -22.02 -18.74 -19.90
CA ALA A 291 -23.36 -18.90 -20.43
C ALA A 291 -24.30 -19.56 -19.39
N GLU A 292 -23.85 -20.64 -18.76
CA GLU A 292 -24.65 -21.33 -17.75
C GLU A 292 -24.80 -20.53 -16.45
N ALA A 293 -23.75 -19.85 -15.99
CA ALA A 293 -23.81 -18.98 -14.81
C ALA A 293 -24.77 -17.80 -15.02
N SER A 294 -24.81 -17.22 -16.22
CA SER A 294 -25.75 -16.15 -16.54
C SER A 294 -27.21 -16.62 -16.47
N ALA A 295 -27.49 -17.83 -16.96
CA ALA A 295 -28.81 -18.45 -16.85
C ALA A 295 -29.15 -18.75 -15.38
N TRP A 296 -28.20 -19.29 -14.62
CA TRP A 296 -28.36 -19.54 -13.18
C TRP A 296 -28.64 -18.26 -12.39
N LYS A 297 -27.95 -17.15 -12.67
CA LYS A 297 -28.20 -15.83 -12.07
C LYS A 297 -29.63 -15.36 -12.33
N VAL A 298 -30.10 -15.41 -13.58
CA VAL A 298 -31.46 -14.95 -13.91
C VAL A 298 -32.50 -15.76 -13.14
N GLN A 299 -32.34 -17.08 -13.08
CA GLN A 299 -33.30 -17.95 -12.39
C GLN A 299 -33.24 -17.81 -10.86
N SER A 300 -32.05 -17.63 -10.27
CA SER A 300 -31.92 -17.45 -8.82
C SER A 300 -32.49 -16.12 -8.32
N ILE A 301 -32.34 -15.03 -9.11
CA ILE A 301 -33.01 -13.75 -8.83
C ILE A 301 -34.53 -13.90 -8.90
N GLU A 302 -35.05 -14.59 -9.91
CA GLU A 302 -36.49 -14.84 -10.03
C GLU A 302 -37.01 -15.72 -8.89
N MET A 303 -36.27 -16.76 -8.51
CA MET A 303 -36.54 -17.56 -7.32
C MET A 303 -36.63 -16.69 -6.07
N MET A 304 -35.64 -15.85 -5.81
CA MET A 304 -35.66 -14.94 -4.65
C MET A 304 -36.90 -14.03 -4.68
N LYS A 305 -37.26 -13.45 -5.83
CA LYS A 305 -38.44 -12.59 -5.99
C LYS A 305 -39.76 -13.35 -5.78
N THR A 306 -39.87 -14.59 -6.27
CA THR A 306 -41.07 -15.41 -6.06
C THR A 306 -41.24 -15.78 -4.59
N VAL A 307 -40.16 -16.14 -3.90
CA VAL A 307 -40.17 -16.41 -2.45
C VAL A 307 -40.51 -15.14 -1.66
N GLN A 308 -39.98 -13.98 -2.06
CA GLN A 308 -40.32 -12.69 -1.46
C GLN A 308 -41.81 -12.36 -1.61
N LYS A 309 -42.37 -12.53 -2.82
CA LYS A 309 -43.81 -12.35 -3.06
C LYS A 309 -44.66 -13.32 -2.24
N PHE A 310 -44.22 -14.56 -2.12
CA PHE A 310 -44.88 -15.58 -1.31
C PHE A 310 -44.94 -15.17 0.17
N LEU A 311 -43.84 -14.71 0.74
CA LEU A 311 -43.75 -14.33 2.17
C LEU A 311 -44.39 -12.97 2.48
N LEU A 312 -44.27 -11.97 1.60
CA LEU A 312 -44.64 -10.58 1.89
C LEU A 312 -45.89 -10.09 1.16
N SER A 313 -46.30 -10.72 0.05
CA SER A 313 -47.34 -10.18 -0.85
C SER A 313 -48.35 -11.22 -1.32
N ARG A 314 -48.48 -12.35 -0.60
CA ARG A 314 -49.50 -13.39 -0.83
C ARG A 314 -49.35 -14.13 -2.17
N GLY A 315 -48.12 -14.57 -2.47
CA GLY A 315 -47.81 -15.44 -3.61
C GLY A 315 -48.27 -16.90 -3.45
N ASP A 316 -48.08 -17.70 -4.49
CA ASP A 316 -48.47 -19.11 -4.58
C ASP A 316 -47.27 -20.06 -4.49
N ILE A 317 -47.44 -21.17 -3.75
CA ILE A 317 -46.40 -22.20 -3.56
C ILE A 317 -45.93 -22.83 -4.89
N PRO A 318 -46.81 -23.15 -5.87
CA PRO A 318 -46.39 -23.75 -7.13
C PRO A 318 -45.42 -22.88 -7.95
N SER A 319 -45.61 -21.56 -7.94
CA SER A 319 -44.68 -20.63 -8.61
C SER A 319 -43.29 -20.66 -7.97
N CYS A 320 -43.21 -20.69 -6.63
CA CYS A 320 -41.95 -20.84 -5.91
C CYS A 320 -41.29 -22.18 -6.24
N GLU A 321 -42.02 -23.30 -6.21
CA GLU A 321 -41.49 -24.62 -6.54
C GLU A 321 -40.93 -24.71 -7.96
N ASN A 322 -41.61 -24.08 -8.93
CA ASN A 322 -41.13 -24.01 -10.29
C ASN A 322 -39.84 -23.19 -10.39
N ALA A 323 -39.78 -22.01 -9.77
CA ALA A 323 -38.59 -21.15 -9.79
C ALA A 323 -37.37 -21.84 -9.12
N ILE A 324 -37.58 -22.54 -8.00
CA ILE A 324 -36.53 -23.32 -7.33
C ILE A 324 -36.07 -24.48 -8.22
N SER A 325 -37.00 -25.18 -8.87
CA SER A 325 -36.68 -26.29 -9.77
C SER A 325 -35.85 -25.83 -10.97
N GLN A 326 -36.17 -24.67 -11.57
CA GLN A 326 -35.35 -24.09 -12.64
C GLN A 326 -33.96 -23.68 -12.14
N THR A 327 -33.89 -23.06 -10.96
CA THR A 327 -32.61 -22.67 -10.34
C THR A 327 -31.71 -23.88 -10.09
N LEU A 328 -32.26 -24.93 -9.47
CA LEU A 328 -31.54 -26.19 -9.22
C LEU A 328 -31.12 -26.88 -10.52
N LYS A 329 -31.92 -26.80 -11.59
CA LYS A 329 -31.57 -27.37 -12.91
C LYS A 329 -30.31 -26.71 -13.49
N HIS A 330 -30.28 -25.38 -13.52
CA HIS A 330 -29.11 -24.64 -14.03
C HIS A 330 -27.88 -24.82 -13.13
N LEU A 331 -28.07 -24.79 -11.81
CA LEU A 331 -27.00 -25.04 -10.85
C LEU A 331 -26.43 -26.47 -10.97
N ALA A 332 -27.28 -27.48 -11.14
CA ALA A 332 -26.84 -28.86 -11.35
C ALA A 332 -26.05 -29.00 -12.67
N LYS A 333 -26.48 -28.32 -13.73
CA LYS A 333 -25.76 -28.28 -15.00
C LYS A 333 -24.40 -27.59 -14.86
N LEU A 334 -24.34 -26.44 -14.18
CA LEU A 334 -23.07 -25.75 -13.87
C LEU A 334 -22.14 -26.65 -13.06
N LEU A 335 -22.62 -27.28 -11.98
CA LEU A 335 -21.83 -28.22 -11.18
C LEU A 335 -21.35 -29.44 -11.97
N ALA A 336 -22.13 -29.91 -12.95
CA ALA A 336 -21.70 -30.98 -13.85
C ALA A 336 -20.58 -30.53 -14.77
N LEU A 337 -20.66 -29.31 -15.33
CA LEU A 337 -19.59 -28.72 -16.13
C LEU A 337 -18.31 -28.51 -15.30
N LEU A 338 -18.43 -27.99 -14.07
CA LEU A 338 -17.29 -27.83 -13.16
C LEU A 338 -16.64 -29.18 -12.81
N ARG A 339 -17.44 -30.24 -12.62
CA ARG A 339 -16.92 -31.61 -12.42
C ARG A 339 -16.24 -32.18 -13.66
N ALA A 340 -16.81 -31.96 -14.84
CA ALA A 340 -16.22 -32.37 -16.12
C ALA A 340 -14.89 -31.64 -16.39
N ALA A 341 -14.77 -30.41 -15.91
CA ALA A 341 -13.56 -29.59 -15.94
C ALA A 341 -12.49 -30.01 -14.93
N HIS A 342 -12.75 -31.03 -14.09
CA HIS A 342 -11.90 -31.44 -12.96
C HIS A 342 -11.66 -30.34 -11.92
N LEU A 343 -12.57 -29.37 -11.79
CA LEU A 343 -12.53 -28.34 -10.77
C LEU A 343 -13.07 -28.89 -9.45
N ASN A 344 -12.13 -29.30 -8.59
CA ASN A 344 -12.43 -29.74 -7.22
C ASN A 344 -12.72 -28.52 -6.32
N PRO A 345 -13.59 -28.67 -5.30
CA PRO A 345 -13.80 -27.61 -4.34
C PRO A 345 -12.51 -27.34 -3.59
N SER A 346 -12.21 -26.06 -3.33
CA SER A 346 -11.08 -25.68 -2.47
C SER A 346 -11.22 -26.28 -1.07
N GLU A 347 -10.09 -26.62 -0.45
CA GLU A 347 -10.04 -27.07 0.96
C GLU A 347 -10.37 -25.92 1.92
N ASP A 348 -10.05 -24.69 1.52
CA ASP A 348 -10.37 -23.49 2.28
C ASP A 348 -11.83 -23.07 2.02
N PRO A 349 -12.69 -22.99 3.06
CA PRO A 349 -14.11 -22.65 2.91
C PRO A 349 -14.36 -21.20 2.50
N ASP A 350 -13.35 -20.34 2.64
CA ASP A 350 -13.39 -18.93 2.26
C ASP A 350 -12.62 -18.64 0.96
N ALA A 351 -12.12 -19.68 0.28
CA ALA A 351 -11.40 -19.50 -0.97
C ALA A 351 -12.31 -18.95 -2.07
N CYS A 352 -11.85 -17.86 -2.67
CA CYS A 352 -12.49 -17.23 -3.82
C CYS A 352 -11.44 -17.02 -4.91
N HIS A 353 -11.84 -17.15 -6.18
CA HIS A 353 -10.97 -16.82 -7.31
C HIS A 353 -10.56 -15.35 -7.25
N SER A 354 -9.36 -14.97 -7.70
CA SER A 354 -8.86 -13.59 -7.58
C SER A 354 -9.73 -12.53 -8.29
N LEU A 355 -10.38 -12.91 -9.38
CA LEU A 355 -11.36 -12.08 -10.09
C LEU A 355 -12.77 -12.09 -9.45
N SER A 356 -13.01 -12.93 -8.44
CA SER A 356 -14.29 -12.99 -7.74
C SER A 356 -14.52 -11.69 -6.95
N PRO A 357 -15.73 -11.12 -7.00
CA PRO A 357 -16.12 -9.97 -6.16
C PRO A 357 -15.91 -10.18 -4.66
N GLU A 358 -15.89 -11.45 -4.21
CA GLU A 358 -15.80 -11.90 -2.82
C GLU A 358 -14.36 -12.17 -2.34
N ALA A 359 -13.33 -12.04 -3.20
CA ALA A 359 -11.96 -12.38 -2.82
C ALA A 359 -11.30 -11.31 -1.93
N ASP A 360 -10.80 -11.72 -0.76
CA ASP A 360 -10.22 -10.82 0.23
C ASP A 360 -9.01 -10.02 -0.30
N ASP A 361 -7.96 -10.71 -0.77
CA ASP A 361 -6.76 -10.06 -1.36
C ASP A 361 -6.93 -9.83 -2.86
N CYS A 362 -7.70 -8.80 -3.24
CA CYS A 362 -7.99 -8.51 -4.64
C CYS A 362 -6.76 -8.14 -5.46
N TRP A 363 -5.86 -7.31 -4.92
CA TRP A 363 -4.66 -6.84 -5.62
C TRP A 363 -3.57 -7.93 -5.67
N GLY A 364 -3.31 -8.62 -4.56
CA GLY A 364 -2.34 -9.70 -4.50
C GLY A 364 -2.74 -10.88 -5.38
N GLY A 365 -4.03 -11.26 -5.34
CA GLY A 365 -4.58 -12.29 -6.20
C GLY A 365 -4.51 -11.91 -7.69
N LEU A 366 -4.92 -10.68 -8.04
CA LEU A 366 -4.89 -10.22 -9.43
C LEU A 366 -3.47 -10.10 -9.98
N THR A 367 -2.53 -9.55 -9.21
CA THR A 367 -1.11 -9.50 -9.62
C THR A 367 -0.52 -10.89 -9.77
N GLY A 368 -0.90 -11.84 -8.90
CA GLY A 368 -0.56 -13.26 -9.04
C GLY A 368 -1.10 -13.86 -10.33
N LEU A 369 -2.39 -13.66 -10.62
CA LEU A 369 -3.06 -14.14 -11.82
C LEU A 369 -2.45 -13.55 -13.10
N VAL A 370 -2.16 -12.25 -13.11
CA VAL A 370 -1.51 -11.60 -14.25
C VAL A 370 -0.11 -12.20 -14.47
N ARG A 371 0.63 -12.50 -13.41
CA ARG A 371 1.94 -13.17 -13.52
C ARG A 371 1.81 -14.58 -14.09
N THR A 372 0.81 -15.36 -13.69
CA THR A 372 0.59 -16.71 -14.25
C THR A 372 0.16 -16.67 -15.71
N ILE A 373 -0.65 -15.69 -16.12
CA ILE A 373 -0.99 -15.45 -17.52
C ILE A 373 0.28 -15.13 -18.32
N ARG A 374 1.10 -14.18 -17.86
CA ARG A 374 2.37 -13.81 -18.51
C ARG A 374 3.38 -14.97 -18.53
N ALA A 375 3.37 -15.85 -17.53
CA ALA A 375 4.27 -16.98 -17.46
C ALA A 375 4.03 -18.01 -18.59
N VAL A 376 2.78 -18.16 -19.02
CA VAL A 376 2.43 -19.07 -20.12
C VAL A 376 2.82 -18.51 -21.48
N ASP A 377 2.82 -17.18 -21.63
CA ASP A 377 3.31 -16.48 -22.83
C ASP A 377 4.86 -16.51 -22.96
N GLY A 378 5.58 -17.15 -22.02
CA GLY A 378 7.04 -17.32 -22.06
C GLY A 378 7.84 -16.19 -21.41
N ASP A 379 7.16 -15.18 -20.86
CA ASP A 379 7.76 -13.95 -20.31
C ASP A 379 7.81 -13.94 -18.78
N VAL A 380 8.24 -15.06 -18.17
CA VAL A 380 8.34 -15.16 -16.70
C VAL A 380 9.35 -14.15 -16.13
N GLU A 381 10.39 -13.78 -16.89
CA GLU A 381 11.46 -12.90 -16.41
C GLU A 381 11.68 -11.61 -17.19
N ASP A 382 11.09 -11.40 -18.37
CA ASP A 382 11.71 -10.47 -19.32
C ASP A 382 10.91 -9.21 -19.70
N VAL A 383 9.62 -8.99 -19.42
CA VAL A 383 9.03 -7.69 -19.85
C VAL A 383 9.40 -6.54 -18.91
N ASN A 384 9.34 -6.69 -17.60
CA ASN A 384 9.79 -5.60 -16.71
C ASN A 384 11.31 -5.43 -16.77
N HIS A 385 12.08 -6.50 -17.02
CA HIS A 385 13.52 -6.38 -17.27
C HIS A 385 13.83 -5.81 -18.65
N LEU A 386 13.22 -6.27 -19.74
CA LEU A 386 13.39 -5.74 -21.09
C LEU A 386 12.80 -4.34 -21.25
N VAL A 387 11.72 -3.97 -20.58
CA VAL A 387 11.24 -2.58 -20.55
C VAL A 387 12.22 -1.73 -19.76
N ARG A 388 12.70 -2.18 -18.58
CA ARG A 388 13.78 -1.48 -17.86
C ARG A 388 15.07 -1.38 -18.67
N VAL A 389 15.44 -2.42 -19.40
CA VAL A 389 16.64 -2.49 -20.25
C VAL A 389 16.46 -1.61 -21.48
N ARG A 390 15.31 -1.64 -22.16
CA ARG A 390 15.01 -0.76 -23.30
C ARG A 390 14.90 0.71 -22.88
N GLU A 391 14.35 1.00 -21.70
CA GLU A 391 14.30 2.36 -21.16
C GLU A 391 15.72 2.85 -20.81
N LEU A 392 16.56 1.97 -20.24
CA LEU A 392 17.97 2.24 -19.97
C LEU A 392 18.79 2.40 -21.26
N GLU A 393 18.54 1.58 -22.29
CA GLU A 393 19.14 1.68 -23.61
C GLU A 393 18.75 3.00 -24.27
N ARG A 394 17.46 3.36 -24.26
CA ARG A 394 16.97 4.66 -24.76
C ARG A 394 17.60 5.84 -24.02
N HIS A 395 17.77 5.73 -22.71
CA HIS A 395 18.44 6.76 -21.91
C HIS A 395 19.93 6.86 -22.20
N LEU A 396 20.62 5.73 -22.39
CA LEU A 396 22.02 5.68 -22.82
C LEU A 396 22.19 6.27 -24.22
N GLU A 397 21.33 5.91 -25.17
CA GLU A 397 21.34 6.47 -26.52
C GLU A 397 21.11 7.99 -26.51
N GLN A 398 20.19 8.47 -25.67
CA GLN A 398 19.98 9.91 -25.50
C GLN A 398 21.17 10.61 -24.84
N ALA A 399 21.82 9.99 -23.86
CA ALA A 399 23.03 10.53 -23.23
C ALA A 399 24.20 10.61 -24.22
N ILE A 400 24.43 9.54 -25.00
CA ILE A 400 25.44 9.47 -26.06
C ILE A 400 25.15 10.52 -27.15
N ALA A 401 23.88 10.66 -27.58
CA ALA A 401 23.50 11.66 -28.56
C ALA A 401 23.68 13.12 -28.07
N ASN A 402 23.69 13.34 -26.75
CA ASN A 402 23.89 14.66 -26.15
C ASN A 402 25.36 14.98 -25.84
N GLU A 403 26.27 14.01 -25.85
CA GLU A 403 27.72 14.20 -25.69
C GLU A 403 28.32 15.25 -26.64
N PRO A 404 28.10 15.21 -27.97
CA PRO A 404 28.63 16.25 -28.86
C PRO A 404 28.00 17.63 -28.63
N ARG A 405 26.79 17.70 -28.04
CA ARG A 405 26.17 18.97 -27.64
C ARG A 405 26.83 19.53 -26.39
N LEU A 406 27.27 18.67 -25.48
CA LEU A 406 28.04 19.06 -24.30
C LEU A 406 29.42 19.58 -24.71
N GLU A 407 30.15 18.89 -25.59
CA GLU A 407 31.43 19.37 -26.13
C GLU A 407 31.29 20.73 -26.85
N GLN A 408 30.20 20.92 -27.62
CA GLN A 408 29.89 22.20 -28.23
C GLN A 408 29.54 23.28 -27.20
N ALA A 409 28.92 22.93 -26.08
CA ALA A 409 28.64 23.86 -24.99
C ALA A 409 29.92 24.24 -24.23
N GLU A 410 30.78 23.28 -23.92
CA GLU A 410 32.08 23.51 -23.26
C GLU A 410 33.00 24.38 -24.12
N SER A 411 33.09 24.11 -25.42
CA SER A 411 33.86 24.96 -26.35
C SER A 411 33.30 26.38 -26.46
N LYS A 412 31.97 26.56 -26.44
CA LYS A 412 31.34 27.89 -26.38
C LYS A 412 31.62 28.59 -25.06
N VAL A 413 31.56 27.88 -23.93
CA VAL A 413 31.90 28.43 -22.61
C VAL A 413 33.35 28.90 -22.61
N ALA A 414 34.29 28.08 -23.08
CA ALA A 414 35.71 28.47 -23.17
C ALA A 414 35.93 29.70 -24.09
N GLN A 415 35.21 29.80 -25.21
CA GLN A 415 35.25 30.97 -26.08
C GLN A 415 34.68 32.22 -25.41
N LEU A 416 33.57 32.08 -24.68
CA LEU A 416 32.95 33.18 -23.93
C LEU A 416 33.86 33.64 -22.79
N GLU A 417 34.49 32.73 -22.05
CA GLU A 417 35.47 33.05 -21.02
C GLU A 417 36.67 33.82 -21.58
N LYS A 418 37.19 33.39 -22.74
CA LYS A 418 38.29 34.11 -23.42
C LYS A 418 37.86 35.52 -23.83
N THR A 419 36.65 35.66 -24.37
CA THR A 419 36.08 36.95 -24.79
C THR A 419 35.83 37.86 -23.59
N LEU A 420 35.34 37.32 -22.48
CA LEU A 420 35.10 38.04 -21.24
C LEU A 420 36.42 38.50 -20.61
N SER A 421 37.45 37.65 -20.64
CA SER A 421 38.80 38.01 -20.22
C SER A 421 39.40 39.15 -21.05
N SER A 422 39.26 39.12 -22.37
CA SER A 422 39.77 40.20 -23.23
C SER A 422 39.01 41.51 -23.02
N ARG A 423 37.67 41.45 -22.92
CA ARG A 423 36.83 42.62 -22.60
C ARG A 423 37.18 43.21 -21.24
N SER A 424 37.41 42.37 -20.23
CA SER A 424 37.83 42.81 -18.89
C SER A 424 39.17 43.55 -18.93
N LYS A 425 40.16 43.04 -19.69
CA LYS A 425 41.44 43.74 -19.90
C LYS A 425 41.28 45.07 -20.63
N GLU A 426 40.43 45.13 -21.65
CA GLU A 426 40.14 46.36 -22.38
C GLU A 426 39.53 47.42 -21.46
N ILE A 427 38.53 47.04 -20.66
CA ILE A 427 37.91 47.92 -19.65
C ILE A 427 38.95 48.43 -18.64
N ALA A 428 39.87 47.56 -18.19
CA ALA A 428 40.94 47.97 -17.28
C ALA A 428 41.87 49.02 -17.93
N MET A 429 42.21 48.86 -19.21
CA MET A 429 43.02 49.84 -19.95
C MET A 429 42.27 51.16 -20.17
N THR A 430 40.98 51.13 -20.52
CA THR A 430 40.19 52.35 -20.67
C THR A 430 40.03 53.08 -19.34
N ASN A 431 39.83 52.36 -18.24
CA ASN A 431 39.75 52.94 -16.90
C ASN A 431 41.08 53.57 -16.47
N ALA A 432 42.21 52.92 -16.77
CA ALA A 432 43.53 53.51 -16.52
C ALA A 432 43.74 54.81 -17.32
N ARG A 433 43.35 54.81 -18.61
CA ARG A 433 43.43 55.99 -19.46
C ARG A 433 42.48 57.11 -19.00
N LEU A 434 41.27 56.77 -18.57
CA LEU A 434 40.32 57.73 -17.98
C LEU A 434 40.90 58.35 -16.70
N SER A 435 41.46 57.54 -15.81
CA SER A 435 42.11 58.04 -14.59
C SER A 435 43.29 58.98 -14.90
N GLU A 436 44.07 58.70 -15.93
CA GLU A 436 45.14 59.59 -16.37
C GLU A 436 44.62 60.90 -16.98
N LEU A 437 43.54 60.84 -17.77
CA LEU A 437 42.86 62.02 -18.30
C LEU A 437 42.23 62.86 -17.17
N GLU A 438 41.61 62.24 -16.18
CA GLU A 438 41.09 62.90 -14.97
C GLU A 438 42.22 63.58 -14.20
N LYS A 439 43.37 62.94 -14.06
CA LYS A 439 44.56 63.53 -13.43
C LYS A 439 45.12 64.70 -14.23
N GLN A 440 45.12 64.62 -15.56
CA GLN A 440 45.49 65.74 -16.43
C GLN A 440 44.48 66.88 -16.32
N LEU A 441 43.18 66.59 -16.33
CA LEU A 441 42.10 67.56 -16.12
C LEU A 441 42.18 68.24 -14.75
N ALA A 442 42.49 67.50 -13.69
CA ALA A 442 42.72 68.07 -12.36
C ALA A 442 43.94 69.01 -12.37
N LYS A 443 44.99 68.66 -13.12
CA LYS A 443 46.21 69.47 -13.27
C LYS A 443 45.98 70.73 -14.12
N THR A 444 45.17 70.64 -15.18
CA THR A 444 44.81 71.80 -16.03
C THR A 444 43.74 72.69 -15.37
N SER A 445 42.81 72.11 -14.61
CA SER A 445 41.84 72.84 -13.79
C SER A 445 42.52 73.67 -12.68
N GLY A 446 43.62 73.16 -12.12
CA GLY A 446 44.51 73.93 -11.23
C GLY A 446 45.21 75.12 -11.90
N MET A 447 45.47 75.05 -13.21
CA MET A 447 46.14 76.11 -13.98
C MET A 447 45.16 77.16 -14.54
N GLY A 448 43.90 76.78 -14.79
CA GLY A 448 42.86 77.66 -15.35
C GLY A 448 42.30 78.70 -14.39
N ARG A 449 42.49 78.54 -13.07
CA ARG A 449 41.97 79.48 -12.06
C ARG A 449 42.76 80.78 -11.92
N SER A 450 43.97 80.88 -12.47
CA SER A 450 44.80 82.10 -12.33
C SER A 450 44.63 83.12 -13.45
N ARG A 451 43.80 82.86 -14.48
CA ARG A 451 43.69 83.75 -15.66
C ARG A 451 42.27 84.16 -16.05
N ALA A 452 41.31 84.02 -15.14
CA ALA A 452 39.93 84.46 -15.32
C ALA A 452 39.52 85.49 -14.26
N HIS A 453 40.34 86.53 -14.08
CA HIS A 453 39.86 87.79 -13.55
C HIS A 453 39.97 88.81 -14.68
N THR A 454 38.83 89.45 -14.99
CA THR A 454 38.59 90.45 -16.05
C THR A 454 38.08 89.91 -17.40
N ALA A 455 36.77 89.66 -17.48
CA ALA A 455 35.99 89.84 -18.71
C ALA A 455 34.48 89.92 -18.38
N ASP A 456 33.91 91.09 -18.67
CA ASP A 456 32.52 91.51 -18.86
C ASP A 456 31.32 90.64 -18.43
N VAL A 457 30.34 91.33 -17.84
CA VAL A 457 28.99 90.86 -17.46
C VAL A 457 28.20 90.26 -18.65
N LYS A 458 28.56 90.58 -19.90
CA LYS A 458 27.99 89.92 -21.10
C LYS A 458 28.43 88.47 -21.27
N SER A 459 29.60 88.08 -20.74
CA SER A 459 30.05 86.68 -20.78
C SER A 459 29.31 85.80 -19.76
N ALA A 460 28.74 86.39 -18.70
CA ALA A 460 27.98 85.64 -17.69
C ALA A 460 26.61 85.19 -18.19
N GLU A 461 25.93 86.02 -19.00
CA GLU A 461 24.66 85.65 -19.65
C GLU A 461 24.86 84.62 -20.76
N GLU A 462 25.87 84.77 -21.62
CA GLU A 462 26.24 83.75 -22.61
C GLU A 462 26.69 82.45 -21.94
N PHE A 463 27.44 82.53 -20.84
CA PHE A 463 27.84 81.36 -20.06
C PHE A 463 26.63 80.66 -19.41
N ASN A 464 25.69 81.42 -18.84
CA ASN A 464 24.46 80.86 -18.29
C ASN A 464 23.55 80.28 -19.39
N SER A 465 23.49 80.91 -20.56
CA SER A 465 22.77 80.41 -21.74
C SER A 465 23.38 79.09 -22.24
N LEU A 466 24.71 79.03 -22.39
CA LEU A 466 25.42 77.82 -22.78
C LEU A 466 25.32 76.72 -21.72
N LYS A 467 25.22 77.09 -20.44
CA LYS A 467 25.00 76.16 -19.33
C LYS A 467 23.59 75.59 -19.35
N GLU A 468 22.57 76.40 -19.63
CA GLU A 468 21.20 75.91 -19.79
C GLU A 468 21.07 75.08 -21.06
N GLU A 469 21.71 75.48 -22.17
CA GLU A 469 21.75 74.68 -23.39
C GLU A 469 22.43 73.32 -23.15
N ASN A 470 23.54 73.27 -22.41
CA ASN A 470 24.16 72.00 -22.01
C ASN A 470 23.24 71.18 -21.09
N ARG A 471 22.48 71.82 -20.19
CA ARG A 471 21.50 71.14 -19.33
C ARG A 471 20.40 70.51 -20.17
N VAL A 472 19.84 71.26 -21.13
CA VAL A 472 18.80 70.81 -22.06
C VAL A 472 19.33 69.70 -22.97
N LEU A 473 20.56 69.80 -23.47
CA LEU A 473 21.19 68.74 -24.27
C LEU A 473 21.42 67.47 -23.44
N THR A 474 21.78 67.59 -22.16
CA THR A 474 21.94 66.45 -21.26
C THR A 474 20.59 65.79 -20.98
N GLU A 475 19.56 66.59 -20.72
CA GLU A 475 18.19 66.10 -20.51
C GLU A 475 17.63 65.45 -21.79
N ALA A 476 17.92 66.00 -22.97
CA ALA A 476 17.56 65.41 -24.26
C ALA A 476 18.28 64.08 -24.50
N MET A 477 19.55 63.96 -24.11
CA MET A 477 20.31 62.72 -24.19
C MET A 477 19.72 61.65 -23.25
N ASP A 478 19.34 62.00 -22.03
CA ASP A 478 18.68 61.08 -21.08
C ASP A 478 17.31 60.61 -21.57
N VAL A 479 16.54 61.49 -22.24
CA VAL A 479 15.27 61.13 -22.88
C VAL A 479 15.50 60.17 -24.05
N LEU A 480 16.48 60.44 -24.91
CA LEU A 480 16.86 59.55 -26.01
C LEU A 480 17.32 58.19 -25.50
N GLN A 481 18.10 58.15 -24.41
CA GLN A 481 18.55 56.89 -23.81
C GLN A 481 17.36 56.07 -23.28
N ARG A 482 16.38 56.70 -22.61
CA ARG A 482 15.14 56.02 -22.21
C ARG A 482 14.34 55.49 -23.39
N GLN A 483 14.25 56.26 -24.47
CA GLN A 483 13.56 55.81 -25.68
C GLN A 483 14.26 54.62 -26.33
N VAL A 484 15.59 54.60 -26.36
CA VAL A 484 16.37 53.44 -26.81
C VAL A 484 16.07 52.22 -25.94
N ASP A 485 16.06 52.37 -24.62
CA ASP A 485 15.74 51.27 -23.70
C ASP A 485 14.30 50.74 -23.87
N GLU A 486 13.33 51.63 -24.11
CA GLU A 486 11.94 51.26 -24.44
C GLU A 486 11.87 50.49 -25.77
N TYR A 487 12.54 50.97 -26.82
CA TYR A 487 12.60 50.25 -28.11
C TYR A 487 13.32 48.91 -27.99
N GLU A 488 14.36 48.80 -27.18
CA GLU A 488 15.04 47.52 -26.93
C GLU A 488 14.16 46.52 -26.14
N ASN A 489 13.32 47.02 -25.21
CA ASN A 489 12.34 46.20 -24.51
C ASN A 489 11.23 45.74 -25.44
N GLU A 490 10.76 46.60 -26.35
CA GLU A 490 9.78 46.25 -27.36
C GLU A 490 10.34 45.24 -28.38
N ILE A 491 11.60 45.39 -28.80
CA ILE A 491 12.26 44.39 -29.65
C ILE A 491 12.36 43.04 -28.95
N ARG A 492 12.63 43.02 -27.64
CA ARG A 492 12.65 41.78 -26.84
C ARG A 492 11.27 41.13 -26.77
N SER A 493 10.22 41.90 -26.45
CA SER A 493 8.86 41.36 -26.38
C SER A 493 8.34 40.87 -27.74
N LEU A 494 8.71 41.55 -28.83
CA LEU A 494 8.35 41.12 -30.19
C LEU A 494 9.13 39.88 -30.66
N LYS A 495 10.34 39.65 -30.15
CA LYS A 495 11.09 38.39 -30.38
C LYS A 495 10.42 37.20 -29.71
N ASP A 496 9.82 37.40 -28.54
CA ASP A 496 9.15 36.34 -27.79
C ASP A 496 7.81 35.90 -28.43
N PHE A 497 7.15 36.76 -29.21
CA PHE A 497 5.86 36.44 -29.86
C PHE A 497 5.96 35.73 -31.23
N LYS A 498 7.15 35.68 -31.88
CA LYS A 498 7.30 35.19 -33.27
C LYS A 498 8.02 33.85 -33.43
N SER A 499 8.20 33.07 -32.37
CA SER A 499 8.83 31.74 -32.48
C SER A 499 7.81 30.58 -32.46
N PRO A 500 7.56 29.90 -33.59
CA PRO A 500 6.89 28.61 -33.60
C PRO A 500 7.90 27.47 -33.36
N LYS A 501 7.68 26.71 -32.27
CA LYS A 501 8.20 25.36 -31.95
C LYS A 501 9.67 25.04 -32.34
N ARG A 502 10.56 25.05 -31.33
CA ARG A 502 11.42 23.90 -30.97
C ARG A 502 12.19 24.17 -29.66
N GLY A 503 11.84 23.40 -28.62
CA GLY A 503 12.75 22.84 -27.62
C GLY A 503 13.51 23.77 -26.67
N GLY A 504 13.13 23.71 -25.39
CA GLY A 504 14.10 23.71 -24.29
C GLY A 504 14.30 25.03 -23.52
N GLY A 505 13.80 25.04 -22.28
CA GLY A 505 14.59 25.48 -21.14
C GLY A 505 14.53 26.96 -20.72
N ALA A 506 13.81 27.17 -19.62
CA ALA A 506 14.14 28.09 -18.51
C ALA A 506 13.98 29.61 -18.70
N ARG A 507 12.84 30.15 -18.23
CA ARG A 507 12.77 30.99 -17.01
C ARG A 507 11.33 31.47 -16.75
N GLY A 508 10.83 31.22 -15.55
CA GLY A 508 9.55 31.74 -15.10
C GLY A 508 8.86 30.77 -14.14
N THR A 509 9.44 30.56 -12.96
CA THR A 509 8.76 29.91 -11.85
C THR A 509 7.64 30.83 -11.35
N PRO A 510 6.35 30.45 -11.45
CA PRO A 510 5.36 31.03 -10.56
C PRO A 510 5.61 30.41 -9.19
N ARG A 511 5.91 31.26 -8.20
CA ARG A 511 5.86 30.89 -6.78
C ARG A 511 4.45 30.36 -6.46
N ARG A 512 4.24 29.06 -6.57
CA ARG A 512 3.28 28.34 -5.73
C ARG A 512 4.06 27.88 -4.50
N SER A 513 3.76 28.53 -3.39
CA SER A 513 4.31 28.27 -2.06
C SER A 513 4.18 26.80 -1.71
N LEU A 514 5.33 26.14 -1.52
CA LEU A 514 5.43 24.96 -0.67
C LEU A 514 4.96 25.35 0.74
N THR A 515 3.95 24.67 1.24
CA THR A 515 3.59 24.68 2.66
C THR A 515 4.76 24.09 3.46
N THR A 516 5.37 24.96 4.27
CA THR A 516 6.39 24.63 5.25
C THR A 516 5.85 23.67 6.30
N ILE A 517 6.51 22.52 6.43
CA ILE A 517 6.43 21.61 7.58
C ILE A 517 7.16 22.30 8.74
N SER A 518 6.51 23.26 9.38
CA SER A 518 6.98 23.92 10.61
C SER A 518 5.82 24.70 11.23
N ASP A 519 4.81 24.01 11.75
CA ASP A 519 3.90 24.59 12.75
C ASP A 519 3.24 23.49 13.58
N LEU A 520 3.96 23.08 14.63
CA LEU A 520 3.43 22.32 15.75
C LEU A 520 3.33 23.29 16.93
N GLY A 521 2.10 23.72 17.25
CA GLY A 521 1.77 24.21 18.60
C GLY A 521 0.99 25.51 18.72
N SER A 522 -0.34 25.47 18.52
CA SER A 522 -1.32 26.03 19.47
C SER A 522 -2.76 25.97 18.95
N PRO A 523 -3.76 25.79 19.84
CA PRO A 523 -5.17 25.74 19.48
C PRO A 523 -5.76 27.15 19.47
N ARG A 524 -6.48 27.53 18.42
CA ARG A 524 -7.43 28.64 18.53
C ARG A 524 -8.67 28.41 17.67
N ALA A 525 -9.80 28.38 18.38
CA ALA A 525 -11.15 28.30 17.85
C ALA A 525 -11.49 29.51 16.97
N GLY A 526 -12.28 29.27 15.92
CA GLY A 526 -12.88 30.32 15.10
C GLY A 526 -13.56 29.75 13.85
N VAL A 527 -14.88 29.66 13.91
CA VAL A 527 -15.83 29.23 12.87
C VAL A 527 -15.75 30.14 11.62
N THR A 528 -15.78 29.59 10.40
CA THR A 528 -16.77 29.91 9.34
C THR A 528 -16.47 29.24 7.99
N LEU A 529 -17.55 28.72 7.40
CA LEU A 529 -17.89 28.52 5.97
C LEU A 529 -17.20 27.41 5.14
N GLU A 530 -18.08 26.77 4.37
CA GLU A 530 -17.94 25.54 3.59
C GLU A 530 -17.02 25.66 2.37
N GLU A 531 -16.08 24.71 2.23
CA GLU A 531 -15.50 24.26 0.95
C GLU A 531 -15.26 22.73 1.00
N PRO A 532 -15.64 21.95 -0.03
CA PRO A 532 -15.50 20.48 -0.02
C PRO A 532 -14.07 19.98 -0.33
N ALA A 533 -13.06 20.87 -0.37
CA ALA A 533 -11.68 20.53 -0.72
C ALA A 533 -10.83 20.03 0.47
N SER A 534 -11.33 20.08 1.71
CA SER A 534 -10.54 19.71 2.91
C SER A 534 -10.50 18.20 3.20
N ASN A 535 -11.41 17.40 2.64
CA ASN A 535 -11.49 15.96 2.93
C ASN A 535 -10.42 15.14 2.20
N THR A 536 -9.89 15.65 1.08
CA THR A 536 -8.86 14.97 0.28
C THR A 536 -7.50 14.99 0.98
N GLY A 537 -7.11 16.15 1.53
CA GLY A 537 -5.89 16.29 2.33
C GLY A 537 -5.95 15.57 3.68
N ALA A 538 -7.15 15.45 4.26
CA ALA A 538 -7.36 14.67 5.48
C ALA A 538 -7.17 13.17 5.23
N LEU A 539 -7.76 12.61 4.17
CA LEU A 539 -7.61 11.19 3.81
C LEU A 539 -6.16 10.85 3.41
N GLU A 540 -5.55 11.72 2.59
CA GLU A 540 -4.14 11.62 2.19
C GLU A 540 -3.21 11.66 3.41
N ALA A 541 -3.44 12.58 4.34
CA ALA A 541 -2.69 12.61 5.60
C ALA A 541 -2.98 11.38 6.48
N THR A 542 -4.21 10.84 6.50
CA THR A 542 -4.51 9.65 7.32
C THR A 542 -3.92 8.36 6.76
N ILE A 543 -3.78 8.22 5.44
CA ILE A 543 -3.24 7.01 4.81
C ILE A 543 -1.71 7.09 4.75
N PHE A 544 -1.15 8.21 4.26
CA PHE A 544 0.28 8.31 4.02
C PHE A 544 1.10 8.70 5.25
N ARG A 545 0.55 9.43 6.23
CA ARG A 545 1.34 9.88 7.41
C ARG A 545 1.70 8.71 8.34
N PRO A 546 0.79 7.78 8.71
CA PRO A 546 1.16 6.60 9.48
C PRO A 546 2.08 5.66 8.70
N ALA A 547 1.85 5.50 7.39
CA ALA A 547 2.70 4.70 6.51
C ALA A 547 4.12 5.25 6.41
N LEU A 548 4.28 6.57 6.26
CA LEU A 548 5.59 7.24 6.29
C LEU A 548 6.26 7.15 7.65
N GLN A 549 5.51 7.28 8.75
CA GLN A 549 6.06 7.13 10.11
C GLN A 549 6.57 5.71 10.36
N ASN A 550 5.83 4.68 9.91
CA ASN A 550 6.25 3.29 10.01
C ASN A 550 7.42 2.98 9.08
N ALA A 551 7.41 3.47 7.83
CA ALA A 551 8.54 3.34 6.91
C ALA A 551 9.81 4.05 7.44
N LEU A 552 9.66 5.22 8.08
CA LEU A 552 10.77 5.89 8.77
C LEU A 552 11.26 5.09 9.98
N ARG A 553 10.36 4.43 10.71
CA ARG A 553 10.70 3.57 11.85
C ARG A 553 11.40 2.29 11.41
N ASP A 554 10.97 1.68 10.31
CA ASP A 554 11.60 0.51 9.71
C ASP A 554 12.93 0.88 9.06
N ALA A 555 13.03 2.01 8.36
CA ALA A 555 14.30 2.54 7.87
C ALA A 555 15.26 2.85 9.02
N ALA A 556 14.77 3.41 10.13
CA ALA A 556 15.56 3.62 11.34
C ALA A 556 15.96 2.29 11.99
N ARG A 557 15.10 1.26 11.95
CA ARG A 557 15.39 -0.09 12.44
C ARG A 557 16.45 -0.77 11.57
N TRP A 558 16.34 -0.74 10.24
CA TRP A 558 17.34 -1.28 9.31
C TRP A 558 18.66 -0.52 9.41
N LYS A 559 18.62 0.81 9.54
CA LYS A 559 19.81 1.61 9.81
C LYS A 559 20.43 1.25 11.16
N SER A 560 19.62 1.06 12.20
CA SER A 560 20.08 0.60 13.50
C SER A 560 20.64 -0.81 13.45
N LEU A 561 20.07 -1.70 12.63
CA LEU A 561 20.50 -3.08 12.48
C LEU A 561 21.83 -3.16 11.71
N ALA A 562 21.97 -2.36 10.65
CA ALA A 562 23.21 -2.22 9.90
C ALA A 562 24.31 -1.56 10.75
N VAL A 563 23.98 -0.53 11.52
CA VAL A 563 24.90 0.09 12.48
C VAL A 563 25.23 -0.87 13.62
N SER A 564 24.27 -1.63 14.15
CA SER A 564 24.53 -2.63 15.19
C SER A 564 25.36 -3.79 14.66
N SER A 565 25.16 -4.19 13.41
CA SER A 565 26.00 -5.18 12.74
C SER A 565 27.43 -4.65 12.60
N ALA A 566 27.60 -3.43 12.10
CA ALA A 566 28.91 -2.80 12.00
C ALA A 566 29.57 -2.56 13.37
N LEU A 567 28.78 -2.31 14.43
CA LEU A 567 29.26 -2.21 15.81
C LEU A 567 29.56 -3.58 16.43
N ALA A 568 28.85 -4.63 16.03
CA ALA A 568 29.10 -6.01 16.46
C ALA A 568 30.33 -6.61 15.75
N ASP A 569 30.63 -6.15 14.53
CA ASP A 569 31.86 -6.46 13.82
C ASP A 569 33.09 -5.79 14.47
N LEU A 570 32.88 -4.76 15.29
CA LEU A 570 33.94 -4.19 16.12
C LEU A 570 34.15 -5.04 17.38
N PRO A 571 35.40 -5.37 17.74
CA PRO A 571 35.67 -6.08 18.98
C PRO A 571 35.20 -5.23 20.17
N PRO A 572 34.51 -5.83 21.16
CA PRO A 572 34.06 -5.11 22.34
C PRO A 572 35.26 -4.50 23.07
N LEU A 573 35.14 -3.23 23.47
CA LEU A 573 36.20 -2.57 24.22
C LEU A 573 36.38 -3.27 25.57
N PRO A 574 37.61 -3.65 25.96
CA PRO A 574 37.85 -4.27 27.25
C PRO A 574 37.58 -3.25 28.36
N ASN A 575 36.59 -3.52 29.20
CA ASN A 575 36.40 -2.82 30.45
C ASN A 575 37.56 -3.17 31.39
N PHE A 576 38.52 -2.26 31.54
CA PHE A 576 39.45 -2.32 32.66
C PHE A 576 38.68 -1.84 33.91
N SER A 577 38.11 -2.80 34.65
CA SER A 577 37.44 -2.53 35.91
C SER A 577 38.36 -1.78 36.85
N SER A 578 37.97 -0.55 37.22
CA SER A 578 38.59 0.20 38.33
C SER A 578 38.52 -0.65 39.60
N ASP A 579 39.66 -0.80 40.27
CA ASP A 579 40.03 -1.84 41.24
C ASP A 579 39.29 -1.79 42.61
N THR A 580 38.04 -1.34 42.69
CA THR A 580 37.36 -1.12 43.98
C THR A 580 36.39 -2.22 44.42
N VAL A 581 36.23 -3.32 43.65
CA VAL A 581 35.29 -4.42 44.01
C VAL A 581 35.92 -5.83 43.91
N LEU A 582 37.24 -5.93 43.69
CA LEU A 582 37.92 -7.22 43.41
C LEU A 582 38.77 -7.82 44.54
N GLU A 583 38.90 -7.17 45.71
CA GLU A 583 39.76 -7.67 46.79
C GLU A 583 39.28 -9.03 47.35
N SER A 584 37.97 -9.24 47.51
CA SER A 584 37.44 -10.46 48.14
C SER A 584 37.47 -11.70 47.25
N LYS A 585 37.48 -11.54 45.91
CA LYS A 585 37.56 -12.66 44.95
C LYS A 585 38.99 -12.98 44.52
N LYS A 586 39.91 -12.00 44.57
CA LYS A 586 41.33 -12.23 44.26
C LYS A 586 41.99 -13.09 45.36
N GLU A 587 41.75 -12.86 46.65
CA GLU A 587 42.37 -13.66 47.73
C GLU A 587 42.15 -15.18 47.60
N ALA A 588 40.91 -15.62 47.37
CA ALA A 588 40.60 -17.04 47.19
C ALA A 588 41.21 -17.64 45.91
N SER A 589 41.36 -16.84 44.84
CA SER A 589 42.02 -17.28 43.61
C SER A 589 43.51 -17.46 43.82
N TRP A 590 44.16 -16.53 44.52
CA TRP A 590 45.60 -16.55 44.79
C TRP A 590 46.00 -17.77 45.64
N ASP A 591 45.20 -18.13 46.66
CA ASP A 591 45.43 -19.31 47.50
C ASP A 591 45.38 -20.62 46.70
N ASN A 592 44.43 -20.78 45.78
CA ASN A 592 44.32 -22.00 44.98
C ASN A 592 45.48 -22.12 43.96
N THR A 593 45.93 -21.02 43.35
CA THR A 593 47.13 -21.02 42.50
C THR A 593 48.40 -21.34 43.27
N ASN A 594 48.55 -20.84 44.50
CA ASN A 594 49.68 -21.16 45.36
C ASN A 594 49.68 -22.64 45.77
N GLN A 595 48.51 -23.20 46.08
CA GLN A 595 48.35 -24.63 46.37
C GLN A 595 48.65 -25.51 45.14
N LEU A 596 48.20 -25.11 43.95
CA LEU A 596 48.52 -25.82 42.71
C LEU A 596 50.04 -25.80 42.42
N ASN A 597 50.69 -24.64 42.58
CA ASN A 597 52.14 -24.53 42.39
C ASN A 597 52.92 -25.38 43.40
N SER A 598 52.49 -25.42 44.65
CA SER A 598 53.08 -26.29 45.68
C SER A 598 52.91 -27.77 45.36
N ALA A 599 51.69 -28.19 44.96
CA ALA A 599 51.41 -29.58 44.57
C ALA A 599 52.21 -29.99 43.31
N LEU A 600 52.33 -29.10 42.32
CA LEU A 600 53.10 -29.32 41.10
C LEU A 600 54.60 -29.44 41.39
N SER A 601 55.13 -28.58 42.26
CA SER A 601 56.52 -28.64 42.71
C SER A 601 56.81 -29.98 43.42
N THR A 602 55.92 -30.39 44.32
CA THR A 602 56.03 -31.66 45.06
C THR A 602 55.98 -32.86 44.10
N TYR A 603 55.06 -32.85 43.15
CA TYR A 603 54.97 -33.90 42.13
C TYR A 603 56.23 -33.97 41.27
N ARG A 604 56.75 -32.82 40.79
CA ARG A 604 58.00 -32.77 40.01
C ARG A 604 59.18 -33.28 40.81
N LEU A 605 59.28 -32.93 42.09
CA LEU A 605 60.34 -33.41 42.98
C LEU A 605 60.27 -34.93 43.17
N GLU A 606 59.09 -35.50 43.41
CA GLU A 606 58.93 -36.95 43.58
C GLU A 606 59.13 -37.74 42.28
N MET A 607 58.77 -37.16 41.12
CA MET A 607 59.06 -37.76 39.82
C MET A 607 60.54 -37.66 39.43
N ALA A 608 61.24 -36.61 39.87
CA ALA A 608 62.67 -36.46 39.66
C ALA A 608 63.50 -37.26 40.67
N SER A 609 62.95 -37.56 41.86
CA SER A 609 63.66 -38.25 42.95
C SER A 609 63.63 -39.79 42.85
N ILE A 610 63.36 -40.33 41.65
CA ILE A 610 63.42 -41.77 41.39
C ILE A 610 64.85 -42.26 41.60
N LYS A 611 65.09 -42.88 42.77
CA LYS A 611 66.37 -43.48 43.15
C LYS A 611 66.32 -44.99 42.93
N LEU A 612 67.46 -45.58 42.59
CA LEU A 612 67.64 -47.03 42.58
C LEU A 612 67.39 -47.58 44.00
N VAL A 613 66.71 -48.72 44.09
CA VAL A 613 66.45 -49.38 45.37
C VAL A 613 67.75 -49.97 45.90
N ASP A 614 68.16 -49.54 47.09
CA ASP A 614 69.40 -49.99 47.72
C ASP A 614 69.18 -51.36 48.38
N LEU A 615 69.89 -52.36 47.86
CA LEU A 615 69.85 -53.74 48.35
C LEU A 615 70.69 -53.97 49.61
N THR A 616 71.52 -53.00 49.99
CA THR A 616 72.40 -53.09 51.17
C THR A 616 71.75 -52.52 52.44
N ASN A 617 70.61 -51.84 52.31
CA ASN A 617 69.89 -51.24 53.43
C ASN A 617 69.11 -52.31 54.23
N THR A 618 69.57 -52.59 55.45
CA THR A 618 69.03 -53.61 56.34
C THR A 618 67.74 -53.22 57.06
N SER A 619 67.34 -51.94 57.02
CA SER A 619 66.18 -51.44 57.77
C SER A 619 64.82 -51.74 57.11
N LYS A 620 64.77 -51.82 55.78
CA LYS A 620 63.54 -52.07 55.02
C LYS A 620 63.81 -53.03 53.87
N SER A 621 62.94 -54.02 53.67
CA SER A 621 63.09 -54.94 52.54
C SER A 621 63.05 -54.19 51.20
N PRO A 622 63.84 -54.59 50.18
CA PRO A 622 63.87 -53.92 48.88
C PRO A 622 62.49 -53.81 48.22
N ARG A 623 61.65 -54.84 48.39
CA ARG A 623 60.25 -54.83 47.90
C ARG A 623 59.40 -53.79 48.62
N GLN A 624 59.63 -53.57 49.91
CA GLN A 624 58.92 -52.56 50.69
C GLN A 624 59.38 -51.14 50.33
N GLN A 625 60.68 -50.92 50.13
CA GLN A 625 61.20 -49.63 49.66
C GLN A 625 60.62 -49.24 48.29
N LEU A 626 60.53 -50.20 47.36
CA LEU A 626 59.90 -49.98 46.05
C LEU A 626 58.39 -49.71 46.16
N ARG A 627 57.68 -50.36 47.09
CA ARG A 627 56.26 -50.10 47.33
C ARG A 627 56.05 -48.71 47.92
N GLU A 628 56.89 -48.29 48.85
CA GLU A 628 56.83 -46.95 49.44
C GLU A 628 57.11 -45.85 48.40
N SER A 629 58.10 -46.03 47.52
CA SER A 629 58.37 -45.03 46.46
C SER A 629 57.23 -44.95 45.44
N LYS A 630 56.65 -46.09 45.05
CA LYS A 630 55.45 -46.12 44.20
C LYS A 630 54.22 -45.52 44.90
N ALA A 631 54.08 -45.72 46.20
CA ALA A 631 52.98 -45.12 46.97
C ALA A 631 53.14 -43.60 47.08
N LYS A 632 54.36 -43.09 47.32
CA LYS A 632 54.63 -41.64 47.38
C LYS A 632 54.37 -40.93 46.06
N THR A 633 54.87 -41.50 44.96
CA THR A 633 54.61 -40.97 43.61
C THR A 633 53.12 -40.98 43.27
N LYS A 634 52.41 -42.06 43.61
CA LYS A 634 50.95 -42.13 43.45
C LYS A 634 50.19 -41.11 44.32
N MET A 635 50.58 -40.91 45.57
CA MET A 635 49.96 -39.89 46.43
C MET A 635 50.19 -38.47 45.89
N ALA A 636 51.38 -38.19 45.35
CA ALA A 636 51.68 -36.91 44.75
C ALA A 636 50.90 -36.68 43.44
N THR A 637 50.70 -37.71 42.61
CA THR A 637 49.83 -37.62 41.42
C THR A 637 48.39 -37.34 41.80
N ASP A 638 47.85 -38.10 42.75
CA ASP A 638 46.44 -38.01 43.14
C ASP A 638 46.15 -36.62 43.76
N ASN A 639 47.06 -36.08 44.56
CA ASN A 639 46.93 -34.74 45.12
C ASN A 639 46.99 -33.63 44.04
N LEU A 640 47.92 -33.74 43.09
CA LEU A 640 48.01 -32.79 41.98
C LEU A 640 46.72 -32.81 41.14
N GLU A 641 46.21 -34.00 40.83
CA GLU A 641 44.98 -34.16 40.05
C GLU A 641 43.75 -33.61 40.78
N PHE A 642 43.67 -33.81 42.11
CA PHE A 642 42.62 -33.23 42.94
C PHE A 642 42.63 -31.70 42.90
N VAL A 643 43.79 -31.07 43.16
CA VAL A 643 43.92 -29.60 43.15
C VAL A 643 43.69 -29.04 41.75
N ALA A 644 44.24 -29.68 40.71
CA ALA A 644 44.03 -29.28 39.31
C ALA A 644 42.55 -29.38 38.92
N SER A 645 41.82 -30.39 39.38
CA SER A 645 40.38 -30.54 39.11
C SER A 645 39.57 -29.47 39.84
N ARG A 646 39.94 -29.10 41.06
CA ARG A 646 39.34 -27.98 41.79
C ARG A 646 39.58 -26.63 41.11
N CYS A 647 40.82 -26.37 40.64
CA CYS A 647 41.14 -25.16 39.87
C CYS A 647 40.38 -25.12 38.54
N ARG A 648 40.25 -26.27 37.85
CA ARG A 648 39.43 -26.37 36.63
C ARG A 648 37.96 -26.08 36.91
N GLN A 649 37.38 -26.63 37.97
CA GLN A 649 36.00 -26.32 38.35
C GLN A 649 35.77 -24.84 38.64
N GLN A 650 36.75 -24.14 39.20
CA GLN A 650 36.66 -22.69 39.40
C GLN A 650 36.76 -21.89 38.10
N LEU A 651 37.59 -22.34 37.15
CA LEU A 651 37.72 -21.70 35.83
C LEU A 651 36.49 -21.94 34.94
N TYR A 652 35.87 -23.12 35.03
CA TYR A 652 34.68 -23.48 34.26
C TYR A 652 33.35 -23.20 34.99
N GLY A 653 33.42 -22.72 36.25
CA GLY A 653 32.27 -22.36 37.07
C GLY A 653 31.96 -20.85 37.11
N GLN A 654 32.53 -20.07 36.17
CA GLN A 654 32.18 -18.67 35.93
C GLN A 654 31.42 -18.52 34.62
#